data_AF-A0AAI9R970-F1
#
_entry.id   AF-A0AAI9R970-F1
#
_cell.length_a   1.000
_cell.length_b   1.000
_cell.length_c   1.000
_cell.angle_alpha   90.00
_cell.angle_beta   90.00
_cell.angle_gamma   90.00
#
_symmetry.space_group_name_H-M   'P 1'
#
loop_
_entity.id
_entity.type
_entity.pdbx_description
1 polymer ?
#
loop_
_entity_poly.entity_id
_entity_poly.type
_entity_poly.pdbx_seq_one_letter_code
_entity_poly.pdbx_strand_id
1 'polypeptide(L)'
;WANINSDVIDGWVDGGIAIQSDEPASLVGLQEEEEWLIVRVQFPGKPFSQSKANSMLGGDGSAASYIQQMSGSASSLVITEAPEIWTSPHPEGHWGEDSTDERDIGVSSLIEESVKALLGGTDLSRWDFDSDGTVDRLLILHSGGAQESGGGANTIWSHMSWLNEPIEIEDWSVSHYTIASLDSGIGTVVHEMLHQMGAHDLYDVHSDLPSSSWNGLGDWDIMASGNWNGNGAVPSMPGAATLDLIGAKRSTAVDTDIGGTFVLGPISDGGVSLAIEIAPGETIWITLRADSGFDSALPGHGIIVEHSDDNNGNAPDNLVNTDPENAWVKIIEADGDDALQRSRDSGSAGDAFSVGDVFGADGMMIRDNRGRLVTWSATVVTISADSATVEIESKGESSVEVLTPRFPIQFISGESTYAKVTATQACTLEISLSLSQSGSQVQPEYIDILVGTYDIEILGNPNSTSDSGSLRGTIGCEGETKTNIDLDWFRIGHRLSTDELYAVVAWKSSSSVELIPEYEGDEERTYSIAVEGAAARIVTTSTPISLSPGDPIILDIEPGGLLEPGMLARGNLVLSDSHGSELRIPLLLEAESPFTGDGLVAWLAEPSNGLLVISVLLAISIVTGGRSQLQLPPEST
;
A
#
# COMPACT_ATOMS: atom_id res chain seq x y z
N TRP A 1 27.35 36.48 12.07
CA TRP A 1 27.74 35.20 11.48
C TRP A 1 26.58 34.22 11.54
N ALA A 2 26.05 33.92 12.74
CA ALA A 2 24.83 33.14 12.92
C ALA A 2 23.65 33.65 12.07
N ASN A 3 23.29 34.94 12.18
CA ASN A 3 22.24 35.57 11.37
C ASN A 3 22.58 35.81 9.87
N ILE A 4 23.72 35.28 9.38
CA ILE A 4 24.10 35.35 7.95
C ILE A 4 24.18 33.93 7.38
N ASN A 5 24.17 32.91 8.23
CA ASN A 5 24.21 31.49 7.88
C ASN A 5 23.20 30.75 8.77
N SER A 6 21.97 31.27 8.82
CA SER A 6 20.85 30.70 9.58
C SER A 6 20.68 29.22 9.22
N ASP A 7 20.65 28.94 7.93
CA ASP A 7 20.40 27.62 7.34
C ASP A 7 21.41 26.56 7.81
N VAL A 8 22.65 26.95 8.08
CA VAL A 8 23.71 26.05 8.57
C VAL A 8 23.56 25.77 10.07
N ILE A 9 23.07 26.73 10.85
CA ILE A 9 22.87 26.58 12.30
C ILE A 9 21.58 25.82 12.58
N ASP A 10 20.51 26.20 11.89
CA ASP A 10 19.20 25.58 12.06
C ASP A 10 19.28 24.11 11.60
N GLY A 11 19.93 23.81 10.47
CA GLY A 11 20.20 22.42 10.03
C GLY A 11 21.17 21.61 10.90
N TRP A 12 22.02 22.23 11.73
CA TRP A 12 22.90 21.52 12.69
C TRP A 12 22.17 21.09 13.96
N VAL A 13 21.09 21.80 14.33
CA VAL A 13 20.27 21.50 15.50
C VAL A 13 19.28 20.37 15.17
N ASP A 14 18.69 20.38 13.98
CA ASP A 14 17.82 19.29 13.50
C ASP A 14 18.57 17.96 13.40
N GLY A 15 19.83 17.95 12.97
CA GLY A 15 20.65 16.74 12.93
C GLY A 15 21.12 16.20 14.30
N GLY A 16 20.83 16.90 15.40
CA GLY A 16 21.32 16.59 16.75
C GLY A 16 20.24 16.23 17.78
N ILE A 17 18.96 16.36 17.43
CA ILE A 17 17.86 15.84 18.24
C ILE A 17 17.74 14.37 17.87
N ALA A 18 18.10 13.49 18.81
CA ALA A 18 17.66 12.11 18.74
C ALA A 18 16.13 12.14 18.77
N ILE A 19 15.52 11.98 17.59
CA ILE A 19 14.11 11.66 17.44
C ILE A 19 13.91 10.43 18.32
N GLN A 20 13.19 10.61 19.42
CA GLN A 20 12.60 9.48 20.10
C GLN A 20 11.64 8.91 19.06
N SER A 21 11.97 7.73 18.57
CA SER A 21 11.20 7.04 17.54
C SER A 21 9.82 6.73 18.13
N ASP A 22 8.87 7.65 17.97
CA ASP A 22 7.45 7.33 17.88
C ASP A 22 7.24 6.62 16.54
N GLU A 23 7.90 5.47 16.37
CA GLU A 23 7.53 4.54 15.31
C GLU A 23 6.15 4.01 15.70
N PRO A 24 5.11 4.19 14.86
CA PRO A 24 3.83 3.56 15.13
C PRO A 24 4.06 2.04 15.31
N ALA A 25 3.31 1.42 16.22
CA ALA A 25 3.36 -0.03 16.39
C ALA A 25 3.26 -0.71 15.02
N SER A 26 4.15 -1.66 14.73
CA SER A 26 4.18 -2.32 13.43
C SER A 26 3.27 -3.54 13.47
N LEU A 27 2.51 -3.80 12.41
CA LEU A 27 1.70 -5.00 12.33
C LEU A 27 2.60 -6.24 12.32
N VAL A 28 2.27 -7.20 13.17
CA VAL A 28 2.93 -8.51 13.22
C VAL A 28 2.22 -9.47 12.28
N GLY A 29 2.95 -10.03 11.31
CA GLY A 29 2.44 -11.03 10.37
C GLY A 29 1.94 -12.32 11.03
N LEU A 30 1.57 -13.32 10.22
CA LEU A 30 1.05 -14.60 10.68
C LEU A 30 2.03 -15.35 11.59
N GLN A 31 1.53 -15.80 12.74
CA GLN A 31 2.26 -16.58 13.74
C GLN A 31 1.95 -18.08 13.67
N GLU A 32 2.86 -18.92 14.18
CA GLU A 32 2.63 -20.37 14.30
C GLU A 32 1.50 -20.69 15.30
N GLU A 33 1.46 -19.96 16.42
CA GLU A 33 0.37 -20.02 17.40
C GLU A 33 -0.34 -18.66 17.39
N GLU A 34 -1.37 -18.55 16.55
CA GLU A 34 -2.22 -17.37 16.52
C GLU A 34 -3.14 -17.35 17.74
N GLU A 35 -3.25 -16.20 18.38
CA GLU A 35 -4.13 -15.97 19.52
C GLU A 35 -5.00 -14.75 19.25
N TRP A 36 -6.32 -14.90 19.25
CA TRP A 36 -7.23 -13.74 19.12
C TRP A 36 -7.89 -13.42 20.46
N LEU A 37 -7.72 -12.20 20.93
CA LEU A 37 -8.45 -11.67 22.08
C LEU A 37 -9.78 -11.08 21.63
N ILE A 38 -10.88 -11.58 22.20
CA ILE A 38 -12.23 -11.17 21.82
C ILE A 38 -12.91 -10.40 22.94
N VAL A 39 -13.24 -9.15 22.65
CA VAL A 39 -14.13 -8.32 23.45
C VAL A 39 -15.54 -8.45 22.90
N ARG A 40 -16.46 -8.95 23.72
CA ARG A 40 -17.86 -9.17 23.34
C ARG A 40 -18.71 -8.00 23.78
N VAL A 41 -19.40 -7.37 22.82
CA VAL A 41 -20.23 -6.19 23.06
C VAL A 41 -21.70 -6.49 22.77
N GLN A 42 -22.58 -6.04 23.65
CA GLN A 42 -24.03 -6.06 23.40
C GLN A 42 -24.70 -4.71 23.57
N PHE A 43 -25.71 -4.44 22.73
CA PHE A 43 -26.51 -3.22 22.81
C PHE A 43 -27.85 -3.43 23.52
N PRO A 44 -28.44 -2.38 24.11
CA PRO A 44 -29.79 -2.43 24.66
C PRO A 44 -30.81 -3.00 23.67
N GLY A 45 -31.47 -4.10 24.06
CA GLY A 45 -32.45 -4.79 23.20
C GLY A 45 -31.87 -5.75 22.16
N LYS A 46 -30.54 -5.85 22.03
CA LYS A 46 -29.83 -6.77 21.15
C LYS A 46 -28.86 -7.63 21.98
N PRO A 47 -29.31 -8.73 22.60
CA PRO A 47 -28.43 -9.58 23.41
C PRO A 47 -27.37 -10.27 22.54
N PHE A 48 -26.14 -10.41 23.05
CA PHE A 48 -25.08 -11.12 22.35
C PHE A 48 -25.40 -12.62 22.22
N SER A 49 -25.17 -13.17 21.03
CA SER A 49 -25.44 -14.58 20.75
C SER A 49 -24.15 -15.40 20.78
N GLN A 50 -23.88 -16.05 21.91
CA GLN A 50 -22.71 -16.93 22.04
C GLN A 50 -22.72 -18.08 21.02
N SER A 51 -23.91 -18.57 20.62
CA SER A 51 -24.00 -19.61 19.59
C SER A 51 -23.51 -19.13 18.22
N LYS A 52 -23.80 -17.87 17.84
CA LYS A 52 -23.31 -17.28 16.59
C LYS A 52 -21.80 -17.06 16.64
N ALA A 53 -21.29 -16.52 17.75
CA ALA A 53 -19.86 -16.34 17.97
C ALA A 53 -19.12 -17.69 17.86
N ASN A 54 -19.60 -18.72 18.55
CA ASN A 54 -19.00 -20.04 18.51
C ASN A 54 -18.96 -20.62 17.08
N SER A 55 -20.04 -20.49 16.30
CA SER A 55 -20.05 -21.01 14.92
C SER A 55 -19.11 -20.25 13.99
N MET A 56 -18.90 -18.96 14.25
CA MET A 56 -18.04 -18.11 13.43
C MET A 56 -16.56 -18.32 13.74
N LEU A 57 -16.23 -18.54 15.01
CA LEU A 57 -14.85 -18.53 15.51
C LEU A 57 -14.25 -19.92 15.71
N GLY A 58 -15.08 -20.94 16.02
CA GLY A 58 -14.61 -22.30 16.32
C GLY A 58 -15.38 -23.42 15.63
N GLY A 59 -14.68 -24.50 15.27
CA GLY A 59 -15.24 -25.68 14.59
C GLY A 59 -15.01 -25.69 13.08
N ASP A 60 -15.65 -26.63 12.38
CA ASP A 60 -15.51 -26.76 10.92
C ASP A 60 -16.18 -25.57 10.21
N GLY A 61 -15.47 -24.94 9.27
CA GLY A 61 -15.98 -23.76 8.55
C GLY A 61 -15.95 -22.47 9.37
N SER A 62 -15.13 -22.41 10.41
CA SER A 62 -14.93 -21.22 11.25
C SER A 62 -13.59 -20.53 10.96
N ALA A 63 -13.36 -19.36 11.56
CA ALA A 63 -12.08 -18.64 11.52
C ALA A 63 -10.90 -19.54 11.92
N ALA A 64 -11.05 -20.40 12.93
CA ALA A 64 -9.97 -21.31 13.33
C ALA A 64 -9.62 -22.35 12.24
N SER A 65 -10.62 -22.89 11.55
CA SER A 65 -10.38 -23.77 10.40
C SER A 65 -9.80 -23.01 9.20
N TYR A 66 -10.17 -21.74 9.05
CA TYR A 66 -9.66 -20.88 7.96
C TYR A 66 -8.17 -20.63 8.14
N ILE A 67 -7.72 -20.17 9.32
CA ILE A 67 -6.29 -19.93 9.61
C ILE A 67 -5.48 -21.21 9.44
N GLN A 68 -6.00 -22.37 9.88
CA GLN A 68 -5.34 -23.65 9.65
C GLN A 68 -5.21 -23.99 8.15
N GLN A 69 -6.26 -23.77 7.35
CA GLN A 69 -6.22 -24.06 5.91
C GLN A 69 -5.34 -23.07 5.13
N MET A 70 -5.44 -21.78 5.44
CA MET A 70 -4.66 -20.68 4.87
C MET A 70 -3.16 -20.84 5.14
N SER A 71 -2.78 -21.36 6.31
CA SER A 71 -1.38 -21.60 6.67
C SER A 71 -0.85 -22.96 6.23
N GLY A 72 -1.66 -23.80 5.56
CA GLY A 72 -1.26 -25.17 5.22
C GLY A 72 -0.97 -26.02 6.48
N SER A 73 -1.72 -25.77 7.56
CA SER A 73 -1.54 -26.35 8.90
C SER A 73 -0.28 -25.92 9.66
N ALA A 74 0.44 -24.88 9.19
CA ALA A 74 1.57 -24.32 9.91
C ALA A 74 1.16 -23.40 11.07
N SER A 75 -0.03 -22.82 11.01
CA SER A 75 -0.62 -21.99 12.06
C SER A 75 -1.86 -22.63 12.67
N SER A 76 -2.07 -22.40 13.97
CA SER A 76 -3.31 -22.74 14.66
C SER A 76 -3.84 -21.53 15.41
N LEU A 77 -5.16 -21.34 15.37
CA LEU A 77 -5.82 -20.23 16.04
C LEU A 77 -6.41 -20.66 17.38
N VAL A 78 -6.01 -19.96 18.44
CA VAL A 78 -6.57 -20.03 19.79
C VAL A 78 -7.43 -18.79 20.03
N ILE A 79 -8.70 -19.02 20.36
CA ILE A 79 -9.64 -17.94 20.69
C ILE A 79 -9.69 -17.77 22.21
N THR A 80 -9.46 -16.54 22.68
CA THR A 80 -9.68 -16.17 24.09
C THR A 80 -10.72 -15.07 24.18
N GLU A 81 -11.83 -15.34 24.88
CA GLU A 81 -12.86 -14.33 25.13
C GLU A 81 -12.62 -13.63 26.47
N ALA A 82 -12.78 -12.30 26.50
CA ALA A 82 -12.86 -11.54 27.75
C ALA A 82 -13.95 -12.14 28.67
N PRO A 83 -13.76 -12.17 30.00
CA PRO A 83 -14.57 -12.99 30.92
C PRO A 83 -16.06 -12.59 30.95
N GLU A 84 -16.35 -11.32 30.71
CA GLU A 84 -17.71 -10.78 30.69
C GLU A 84 -18.09 -10.24 29.30
N ILE A 85 -19.38 -10.00 29.09
CA ILE A 85 -19.90 -9.32 27.89
C ILE A 85 -20.19 -7.89 28.29
N TRP A 86 -19.54 -6.92 27.64
CA TRP A 86 -19.77 -5.52 27.91
C TRP A 86 -21.14 -5.11 27.38
N THR A 87 -21.96 -4.50 28.25
CA THR A 87 -23.28 -4.00 27.87
C THR A 87 -23.19 -2.51 27.63
N SER A 88 -23.40 -2.10 26.38
CA SER A 88 -23.36 -0.70 26.02
C SER A 88 -24.44 0.10 26.77
N PRO A 89 -24.11 1.26 27.34
CA PRO A 89 -25.09 2.16 27.95
C PRO A 89 -26.04 2.79 26.93
N HIS A 90 -25.69 2.74 25.65
CA HIS A 90 -26.40 3.39 24.55
C HIS A 90 -26.82 2.40 23.45
N PRO A 91 -27.88 2.68 22.68
CA PRO A 91 -28.24 1.86 21.51
C PRO A 91 -27.13 1.90 20.45
N GLU A 92 -27.11 0.93 19.53
CA GLU A 92 -26.07 0.81 18.50
C GLU A 92 -25.85 2.09 17.68
N GLY A 93 -26.94 2.79 17.32
CA GLY A 93 -26.86 4.02 16.53
C GLY A 93 -26.32 5.22 17.29
N HIS A 94 -25.99 5.10 18.58
CA HIS A 94 -25.15 6.12 19.22
C HIS A 94 -23.70 6.03 18.76
N TRP A 95 -23.27 4.83 18.39
CA TRP A 95 -21.89 4.52 18.05
C TRP A 95 -21.68 4.44 16.54
N GLY A 96 -22.62 3.81 15.83
CA GLY A 96 -22.56 3.62 14.38
C GLY A 96 -23.43 4.57 13.57
N GLU A 97 -23.68 5.80 14.05
CA GLU A 97 -24.35 6.83 13.25
C GLU A 97 -23.32 7.51 12.34
N ASP A 98 -23.64 7.53 11.03
CA ASP A 98 -22.88 8.28 10.04
C ASP A 98 -23.13 9.80 10.17
N SER A 99 -22.09 10.62 10.09
CA SER A 99 -22.21 12.06 9.81
C SER A 99 -22.20 12.35 8.31
N THR A 100 -22.23 13.64 7.97
CA THR A 100 -22.03 14.10 6.58
C THR A 100 -20.68 13.69 6.01
N ASP A 101 -19.65 13.57 6.85
CA ASP A 101 -18.25 13.49 6.41
C ASP A 101 -17.47 12.29 6.99
N GLU A 102 -18.04 11.58 7.98
CA GLU A 102 -17.40 10.46 8.67
C GLU A 102 -18.43 9.38 9.03
N ARG A 103 -18.13 8.12 8.73
CA ARG A 103 -18.92 6.96 9.17
C ARG A 103 -18.56 6.58 10.61
N ASP A 104 -19.51 6.00 11.34
CA ASP A 104 -19.22 5.33 12.62
C ASP A 104 -18.51 6.19 13.69
N ILE A 105 -18.87 7.48 13.82
CA ILE A 105 -18.15 8.49 14.63
C ILE A 105 -17.93 8.07 16.10
N GLY A 106 -18.80 7.24 16.66
CA GLY A 106 -18.71 6.83 18.06
C GLY A 106 -17.93 5.54 18.30
N VAL A 107 -17.48 4.83 17.27
CA VAL A 107 -16.86 3.51 17.44
C VAL A 107 -15.59 3.56 18.27
N SER A 108 -14.71 4.55 18.08
CA SER A 108 -13.48 4.68 18.88
C SER A 108 -13.77 4.79 20.38
N SER A 109 -14.83 5.53 20.76
CA SER A 109 -15.27 5.62 22.16
C SER A 109 -15.88 4.30 22.66
N LEU A 110 -16.60 3.56 21.82
CA LEU A 110 -17.09 2.22 22.17
C LEU A 110 -15.93 1.26 22.42
N ILE A 111 -14.88 1.30 21.61
CA ILE A 111 -13.68 0.49 21.80
C ILE A 111 -13.03 0.87 23.13
N GLU A 112 -12.73 2.15 23.33
CA GLU A 112 -12.11 2.63 24.57
C GLU A 112 -12.88 2.21 25.83
N GLU A 113 -14.19 2.45 25.87
CA GLU A 113 -15.02 2.12 27.04
C GLU A 113 -15.09 0.61 27.29
N SER A 114 -15.26 -0.20 26.25
CA SER A 114 -15.40 -1.65 26.39
C SER A 114 -14.09 -2.34 26.74
N VAL A 115 -12.99 -1.93 26.10
CA VAL A 115 -11.62 -2.44 26.33
C VAL A 115 -11.17 -2.10 27.75
N LYS A 116 -11.25 -0.83 28.19
CA LYS A 116 -10.86 -0.45 29.56
C LYS A 116 -11.69 -1.17 30.62
N ALA A 117 -12.98 -1.38 30.35
CA ALA A 117 -13.86 -2.05 31.30
C ALA A 117 -13.58 -3.55 31.44
N LEU A 118 -13.23 -4.24 30.35
CA LEU A 118 -13.10 -5.69 30.33
C LEU A 118 -11.67 -6.21 30.47
N LEU A 119 -10.68 -5.45 30.01
CA LEU A 119 -9.28 -5.86 29.98
C LEU A 119 -8.44 -5.24 31.10
N GLY A 120 -8.97 -4.25 31.84
CA GLY A 120 -8.28 -3.65 32.98
C GLY A 120 -7.84 -4.67 34.04
N GLY A 121 -6.55 -4.67 34.39
CA GLY A 121 -5.95 -5.62 35.33
C GLY A 121 -5.74 -7.04 34.79
N THR A 122 -5.87 -7.23 33.46
CA THR A 122 -5.52 -8.47 32.77
C THR A 122 -4.09 -8.39 32.26
N ASP A 123 -3.34 -9.49 32.38
CA ASP A 123 -2.04 -9.63 31.72
C ASP A 123 -2.25 -9.89 30.23
N LEU A 124 -1.84 -8.95 29.37
CA LEU A 124 -2.05 -8.99 27.92
C LEU A 124 -0.83 -9.50 27.14
N SER A 125 0.23 -9.93 27.82
CA SER A 125 1.47 -10.45 27.19
C SER A 125 1.30 -11.59 26.20
N ARG A 126 0.16 -12.29 26.22
CA ARG A 126 -0.15 -13.38 25.28
C ARG A 126 -0.51 -12.90 23.88
N TRP A 127 -0.91 -11.64 23.74
CA TRP A 127 -1.31 -11.03 22.48
C TRP A 127 -0.31 -9.97 22.01
N ASP A 128 0.86 -9.91 22.63
CA ASP A 128 2.01 -9.11 22.23
C ASP A 128 3.09 -10.09 21.73
N PHE A 129 3.09 -10.36 20.43
CA PHE A 129 3.91 -11.38 19.79
C PHE A 129 5.36 -10.93 19.56
N ASP A 130 5.61 -9.63 19.45
CA ASP A 130 6.94 -9.08 19.21
C ASP A 130 7.57 -8.42 20.45
N SER A 131 6.83 -8.40 21.57
CA SER A 131 7.24 -7.87 22.88
C SER A 131 7.48 -6.35 22.89
N ASP A 132 6.71 -5.60 22.10
CA ASP A 132 6.76 -4.13 22.05
C ASP A 132 5.85 -3.45 23.10
N GLY A 133 5.00 -4.22 23.79
CA GLY A 133 4.04 -3.74 24.78
C GLY A 133 2.64 -3.42 24.21
N THR A 134 2.40 -3.68 22.93
CA THR A 134 1.15 -3.45 22.21
C THR A 134 0.42 -4.78 21.96
N VAL A 135 -0.93 -4.75 21.98
CA VAL A 135 -1.75 -5.90 21.61
C VAL A 135 -1.91 -6.02 20.09
N ASP A 136 -1.41 -7.12 19.51
CA ASP A 136 -1.37 -7.42 18.07
C ASP A 136 -2.65 -8.02 17.49
N ARG A 137 -3.50 -8.63 18.33
CA ARG A 137 -4.71 -9.37 17.89
C ARG A 137 -5.91 -9.07 18.77
N LEU A 138 -6.69 -8.06 18.37
CA LEU A 138 -7.90 -7.65 19.08
C LEU A 138 -9.13 -7.64 18.17
N LEU A 139 -10.13 -8.45 18.53
CA LEU A 139 -11.42 -8.50 17.87
C LEU A 139 -12.54 -8.02 18.81
N ILE A 140 -13.26 -6.99 18.39
CA ILE A 140 -14.48 -6.50 19.01
C ILE A 140 -15.67 -7.11 18.26
N LEU A 141 -16.33 -8.08 18.89
CA LEU A 141 -17.48 -8.76 18.30
C LEU A 141 -18.77 -8.23 18.93
N HIS A 142 -19.67 -7.65 18.13
CA HIS A 142 -20.87 -6.99 18.64
C HIS A 142 -22.19 -7.62 18.19
N SER A 143 -23.25 -7.42 18.99
CA SER A 143 -24.60 -7.93 18.72
C SER A 143 -25.48 -7.03 17.83
N GLY A 144 -24.91 -5.92 17.37
CA GLY A 144 -25.58 -4.94 16.49
C GLY A 144 -25.77 -5.48 15.07
N GLY A 145 -26.50 -4.74 14.24
CA GLY A 145 -26.57 -5.08 12.81
C GLY A 145 -25.23 -4.83 12.11
N ALA A 146 -25.06 -5.40 10.92
CA ALA A 146 -23.92 -5.19 10.03
C ALA A 146 -24.30 -4.21 8.91
N GLN A 147 -23.64 -3.05 8.81
CA GLN A 147 -23.97 -2.03 7.80
C GLN A 147 -23.73 -2.54 6.38
N GLU A 148 -22.62 -3.25 6.18
CA GLU A 148 -22.19 -3.89 4.94
C GLU A 148 -23.20 -4.95 4.45
N SER A 149 -23.99 -5.53 5.36
CA SER A 149 -25.06 -6.49 5.06
C SER A 149 -26.46 -5.87 5.02
N GLY A 150 -26.55 -4.54 4.89
CA GLY A 150 -27.82 -3.82 4.77
C GLY A 150 -28.50 -3.45 6.09
N GLY A 151 -27.74 -3.37 7.19
CA GLY A 151 -28.22 -2.94 8.51
C GLY A 151 -28.70 -1.48 8.58
N GLY A 152 -28.25 -0.64 7.64
CA GLY A 152 -28.58 0.79 7.53
C GLY A 152 -27.53 1.70 8.18
N ALA A 153 -27.57 3.01 7.87
CA ALA A 153 -26.56 4.01 8.27
C ALA A 153 -26.44 4.32 9.79
N ASN A 154 -27.12 3.55 10.64
CA ASN A 154 -27.06 3.65 12.10
C ASN A 154 -26.47 2.37 12.73
N THR A 155 -26.00 1.44 11.90
CA THR A 155 -25.32 0.22 12.33
C THR A 155 -23.85 0.35 12.00
N ILE A 156 -23.00 -0.32 12.76
CA ILE A 156 -21.55 -0.26 12.58
C ILE A 156 -21.16 -1.03 11.31
N TRP A 157 -20.28 -0.45 10.50
CA TRP A 157 -19.60 -1.13 9.39
C TRP A 157 -18.39 -1.89 9.94
N SER A 158 -18.27 -3.18 9.63
CA SER A 158 -17.12 -3.97 10.09
C SER A 158 -15.81 -3.47 9.47
N HIS A 159 -14.78 -3.24 10.28
CA HIS A 159 -13.49 -2.71 9.81
C HIS A 159 -12.34 -3.05 10.77
N MET A 160 -11.11 -3.04 10.25
CA MET A 160 -9.88 -2.82 11.01
C MET A 160 -9.50 -1.34 10.98
N SER A 161 -9.10 -0.77 12.12
CA SER A 161 -8.59 0.60 12.16
C SER A 161 -7.56 0.81 13.25
N TRP A 162 -6.72 1.83 13.04
CA TRP A 162 -5.83 2.39 14.03
C TRP A 162 -6.57 3.39 14.91
N LEU A 163 -6.27 3.39 16.20
CA LEU A 163 -6.72 4.40 17.13
C LEU A 163 -5.81 5.62 17.01
N ASN A 164 -6.39 6.81 16.91
CA ASN A 164 -5.63 8.07 16.89
C ASN A 164 -4.73 8.22 18.13
N GLU A 165 -5.23 7.76 19.28
CA GLU A 165 -4.51 7.69 20.53
C GLU A 165 -4.60 6.25 21.06
N PRO A 166 -3.48 5.56 21.31
CA PRO A 166 -3.49 4.23 21.89
C PRO A 166 -4.26 4.17 23.22
N ILE A 167 -4.99 3.07 23.44
CA ILE A 167 -5.66 2.82 24.70
C ILE A 167 -4.66 2.20 25.68
N GLU A 168 -4.27 2.97 26.69
CA GLU A 168 -3.39 2.49 27.76
C GLU A 168 -4.15 1.61 28.78
N ILE A 169 -3.62 0.42 29.04
CA ILE A 169 -4.10 -0.58 30.00
C ILE A 169 -2.93 -1.02 30.88
N GLU A 170 -2.69 -0.26 31.95
CA GLU A 170 -1.58 -0.49 32.87
C GLU A 170 -0.21 -0.44 32.17
N ASP A 171 0.41 -1.58 31.92
CA ASP A 171 1.72 -1.72 31.25
C ASP A 171 1.57 -2.02 29.74
N TRP A 172 0.35 -2.10 29.22
CA TRP A 172 0.03 -2.48 27.84
C TRP A 172 -0.66 -1.35 27.08
N SER A 173 -0.48 -1.31 25.77
CA SER A 173 -1.21 -0.41 24.87
C SER A 173 -2.07 -1.21 23.88
N VAL A 174 -3.12 -0.57 23.38
CA VAL A 174 -3.90 -1.05 22.22
C VAL A 174 -3.92 0.06 21.19
N SER A 175 -3.23 -0.16 20.07
CA SER A 175 -3.06 0.84 19.01
C SER A 175 -4.01 0.62 17.82
N HIS A 176 -4.52 -0.59 17.63
CA HIS A 176 -5.46 -0.92 16.56
C HIS A 176 -6.49 -1.96 17.02
N TYR A 177 -7.57 -2.11 16.28
CA TYR A 177 -8.60 -3.11 16.55
C TYR A 177 -9.30 -3.54 15.26
N THR A 178 -9.98 -4.68 15.32
CA THR A 178 -11.00 -5.08 14.35
C THR A 178 -12.33 -5.07 15.05
N ILE A 179 -13.36 -4.45 14.46
CA ILE A 179 -14.75 -4.54 14.92
C ILE A 179 -15.60 -5.23 13.86
N ALA A 180 -16.43 -6.18 14.30
CA ALA A 180 -17.34 -6.86 13.41
C ALA A 180 -18.64 -7.27 14.10
N SER A 181 -19.70 -7.41 13.31
CA SER A 181 -20.99 -7.88 13.78
C SER A 181 -21.09 -9.40 13.77
N LEU A 182 -21.86 -9.96 14.70
CA LEU A 182 -22.33 -11.35 14.63
C LEU A 182 -23.17 -11.66 13.38
N ASP A 183 -23.61 -10.64 12.64
CA ASP A 183 -24.42 -10.75 11.42
C ASP A 183 -23.60 -10.57 10.12
N SER A 184 -22.29 -10.26 10.18
CA SER A 184 -21.44 -10.02 9.01
C SER A 184 -21.05 -11.28 8.22
N GLY A 185 -21.04 -12.45 8.90
CA GLY A 185 -20.50 -13.69 8.34
C GLY A 185 -19.01 -13.86 8.64
N ILE A 186 -18.49 -15.08 8.41
CA ILE A 186 -17.10 -15.41 8.76
C ILE A 186 -16.11 -14.71 7.82
N GLY A 187 -16.50 -14.51 6.56
CA GLY A 187 -15.64 -13.92 5.54
C GLY A 187 -15.21 -12.51 5.90
N THR A 188 -16.15 -11.66 6.30
CA THR A 188 -15.85 -10.31 6.80
C THR A 188 -14.96 -10.36 8.03
N VAL A 189 -15.27 -11.19 9.04
CA VAL A 189 -14.44 -11.28 10.25
C VAL A 189 -13.00 -11.68 9.93
N VAL A 190 -12.82 -12.67 9.06
CA VAL A 190 -11.48 -13.11 8.68
C VAL A 190 -10.77 -12.04 7.86
N HIS A 191 -11.44 -11.44 6.87
CA HIS A 191 -10.90 -10.34 6.05
C HIS A 191 -10.34 -9.22 6.95
N GLU A 192 -11.14 -8.71 7.88
CA GLU A 192 -10.69 -7.64 8.77
C GLU A 192 -9.56 -8.07 9.72
N MET A 193 -9.55 -9.33 10.15
CA MET A 193 -8.46 -9.85 10.98
C MET A 193 -7.16 -10.07 10.18
N LEU A 194 -7.22 -10.32 8.87
CA LEU A 194 -6.04 -10.42 8.01
C LEU A 194 -5.34 -9.06 7.84
N HIS A 195 -6.07 -7.94 7.91
CA HIS A 195 -5.44 -6.61 7.99
C HIS A 195 -4.54 -6.47 9.23
N GLN A 196 -4.89 -7.06 10.39
CA GLN A 196 -3.99 -7.07 11.56
C GLN A 196 -2.73 -7.93 11.34
N MET A 197 -2.69 -8.75 10.27
CA MET A 197 -1.51 -9.51 9.84
C MET A 197 -0.73 -8.81 8.73
N GLY A 198 -1.14 -7.60 8.34
CA GLY A 198 -0.51 -6.82 7.27
C GLY A 198 -1.07 -7.05 5.87
N ALA A 199 -2.19 -7.77 5.71
CA ALA A 199 -2.84 -7.92 4.41
C ALA A 199 -3.41 -6.57 3.93
N HIS A 200 -3.38 -6.34 2.62
CA HIS A 200 -3.94 -5.15 2.00
C HIS A 200 -5.27 -5.42 1.31
N ASP A 201 -6.12 -4.39 1.20
CA ASP A 201 -7.31 -4.42 0.35
C ASP A 201 -6.90 -4.52 -1.12
N LEU A 202 -7.48 -5.49 -1.82
CA LEU A 202 -7.16 -5.81 -3.21
C LEU A 202 -8.25 -5.43 -4.19
N TYR A 203 -9.22 -4.61 -3.77
CA TYR A 203 -10.26 -4.00 -4.60
C TYR A 203 -10.13 -2.47 -4.63
N ASP A 204 -10.85 -1.82 -5.55
CA ASP A 204 -10.87 -0.35 -5.64
C ASP A 204 -11.54 0.27 -4.39
N VAL A 205 -10.70 0.73 -3.46
CA VAL A 205 -11.08 1.44 -2.24
C VAL A 205 -11.14 2.95 -2.54
N HIS A 206 -12.37 3.47 -2.69
CA HIS A 206 -12.74 4.90 -2.70
C HIS A 206 -11.65 5.89 -3.15
N SER A 207 -11.38 6.01 -4.46
CA SER A 207 -10.62 7.15 -4.99
C SER A 207 -11.55 8.31 -5.42
N ASP A 208 -11.20 9.55 -5.08
CA ASP A 208 -11.88 10.78 -5.51
C ASP A 208 -11.46 11.23 -6.93
N LEU A 209 -10.41 10.59 -7.46
CA LEU A 209 -10.01 10.70 -8.86
C LEU A 209 -10.86 9.76 -9.72
N PRO A 210 -10.89 9.93 -11.05
CA PRO A 210 -11.43 8.90 -11.91
C PRO A 210 -10.55 7.64 -11.82
N SER A 211 -10.69 6.80 -10.79
CA SER A 211 -10.28 5.40 -10.91
C SER A 211 -11.19 4.76 -11.95
N SER A 212 -10.59 3.98 -12.85
CA SER A 212 -11.40 3.02 -13.58
C SER A 212 -11.94 2.04 -12.55
N SER A 213 -13.24 2.10 -12.26
CA SER A 213 -13.90 1.10 -11.43
C SER A 213 -13.46 -0.28 -11.91
N TRP A 214 -12.81 -1.05 -11.04
CA TRP A 214 -12.33 -2.40 -11.31
C TRP A 214 -12.53 -3.27 -10.07
N ASN A 215 -12.61 -4.58 -10.28
CA ASN A 215 -12.96 -5.53 -9.22
C ASN A 215 -11.74 -6.09 -8.48
N GLY A 216 -10.53 -5.60 -8.77
CA GLY A 216 -9.34 -6.10 -8.13
C GLY A 216 -9.08 -7.57 -8.45
N LEU A 217 -8.83 -8.38 -7.42
CA LEU A 217 -8.76 -9.85 -7.54
C LEU A 217 -10.14 -10.53 -7.51
N GLY A 218 -11.23 -9.78 -7.29
CA GLY A 218 -12.60 -10.30 -7.30
C GLY A 218 -12.83 -11.45 -6.31
N ASP A 219 -13.65 -12.42 -6.72
CA ASP A 219 -14.08 -13.56 -5.90
C ASP A 219 -12.94 -14.56 -5.64
N TRP A 220 -11.77 -14.36 -6.26
CA TRP A 220 -10.60 -15.23 -6.13
C TRP A 220 -9.78 -15.00 -4.86
N ASP A 221 -9.86 -13.83 -4.23
CA ASP A 221 -9.09 -13.47 -3.04
C ASP A 221 -10.00 -12.90 -1.95
N ILE A 222 -9.80 -13.35 -0.70
CA ILE A 222 -10.55 -12.86 0.45
C ILE A 222 -10.35 -11.36 0.66
N MET A 223 -9.18 -10.82 0.31
CA MET A 223 -8.88 -9.39 0.41
C MET A 223 -9.54 -8.56 -0.71
N ALA A 224 -10.28 -9.21 -1.60
CA ALA A 224 -11.18 -8.60 -2.57
C ALA A 224 -12.64 -9.02 -2.29
N SER A 225 -13.47 -9.29 -3.30
CA SER A 225 -14.86 -9.72 -3.09
C SER A 225 -14.98 -11.18 -2.64
N GLY A 226 -13.89 -11.94 -2.62
CA GLY A 226 -13.87 -13.33 -2.18
C GLY A 226 -14.27 -13.53 -0.72
N ASN A 227 -14.25 -12.49 0.13
CA ASN A 227 -14.82 -12.56 1.47
C ASN A 227 -16.35 -12.78 1.48
N TRP A 228 -17.05 -12.42 0.40
CA TRP A 228 -18.50 -12.58 0.25
C TRP A 228 -18.93 -13.91 -0.35
N ASN A 229 -17.97 -14.77 -0.73
CA ASN A 229 -18.26 -16.08 -1.29
C ASN A 229 -19.16 -16.92 -0.37
N GLY A 230 -20.11 -17.63 -0.98
CA GLY A 230 -21.13 -18.38 -0.24
C GLY A 230 -22.04 -17.51 0.64
N ASN A 231 -22.20 -16.21 0.34
CA ASN A 231 -22.84 -15.20 1.19
C ASN A 231 -22.07 -14.96 2.51
N GLY A 232 -20.74 -14.88 2.42
CA GLY A 232 -19.86 -14.64 3.58
C GLY A 232 -19.61 -15.86 4.46
N ALA A 233 -20.05 -17.05 4.04
CA ALA A 233 -19.93 -18.31 4.79
C ALA A 233 -18.79 -19.21 4.29
N VAL A 234 -18.29 -18.98 3.07
CA VAL A 234 -17.21 -19.76 2.46
C VAL A 234 -16.27 -18.78 1.75
N PRO A 235 -15.59 -17.89 2.49
CA PRO A 235 -14.67 -16.94 1.88
C PRO A 235 -13.53 -17.67 1.16
N SER A 236 -13.03 -17.15 0.06
CA SER A 236 -11.90 -17.75 -0.66
C SER A 236 -10.62 -17.78 0.18
N MET A 237 -9.66 -18.64 -0.16
CA MET A 237 -8.28 -18.49 0.32
C MET A 237 -7.64 -17.22 -0.27
N PRO A 238 -6.67 -16.59 0.43
CA PRO A 238 -5.91 -15.49 -0.15
C PRO A 238 -5.07 -15.97 -1.34
N GLY A 239 -4.80 -15.06 -2.27
CA GLY A 239 -3.82 -15.22 -3.34
C GLY A 239 -2.41 -15.44 -2.80
N ALA A 240 -1.53 -15.94 -3.65
CA ALA A 240 -0.15 -16.22 -3.27
C ALA A 240 0.62 -14.97 -2.85
N ALA A 241 0.38 -13.83 -3.50
CA ALA A 241 1.01 -12.55 -3.12
C ALA A 241 0.62 -12.14 -1.69
N THR A 242 -0.66 -12.22 -1.33
CA THR A 242 -1.16 -11.95 0.02
C THR A 242 -0.58 -12.92 1.04
N LEU A 243 -0.53 -14.22 0.73
CA LEU A 243 0.06 -15.24 1.62
C LEU A 243 1.54 -14.97 1.89
N ASP A 244 2.29 -14.49 0.89
CA ASP A 244 3.69 -14.12 1.08
C ASP A 244 3.83 -12.87 1.95
N LEU A 245 3.03 -11.82 1.67
CA LEU A 245 3.00 -10.56 2.40
C LEU A 245 2.74 -10.75 3.90
N ILE A 246 1.72 -11.54 4.27
CA ILE A 246 1.40 -11.80 5.67
C ILE A 246 2.36 -12.80 6.34
N GLY A 247 3.37 -13.29 5.62
CA GLY A 247 4.42 -14.15 6.18
C GLY A 247 4.09 -15.64 6.23
N ALA A 248 3.04 -16.13 5.54
CA ALA A 248 2.73 -17.55 5.49
C ALA A 248 3.80 -18.37 4.72
N LYS A 249 4.58 -17.72 3.84
CA LYS A 249 5.75 -18.28 3.13
C LYS A 249 5.46 -19.61 2.42
N ARG A 250 4.31 -19.69 1.74
CA ARG A 250 3.82 -20.88 1.03
C ARG A 250 4.19 -20.88 -0.46
N SER A 251 5.44 -20.56 -0.77
CA SER A 251 5.91 -20.46 -2.15
C SER A 251 7.21 -21.23 -2.40
N THR A 252 7.42 -21.64 -3.65
CA THR A 252 8.70 -22.19 -4.13
C THR A 252 9.21 -21.28 -5.24
N ALA A 253 10.39 -20.69 -5.02
CA ALA A 253 11.08 -19.92 -6.05
C ALA A 253 11.49 -20.83 -7.22
N VAL A 254 11.22 -20.39 -8.44
CA VAL A 254 11.52 -21.13 -9.67
C VAL A 254 12.62 -20.42 -10.46
N ASP A 255 13.70 -21.15 -10.72
CA ASP A 255 14.72 -20.74 -11.68
C ASP A 255 14.26 -21.10 -13.10
N THR A 256 13.88 -20.08 -13.87
CA THR A 256 13.31 -20.27 -15.21
C THR A 256 14.35 -20.54 -16.28
N ASP A 257 15.64 -20.30 -16.02
CA ASP A 257 16.72 -20.65 -16.93
C ASP A 257 16.93 -22.18 -16.97
N ILE A 258 16.68 -22.85 -15.84
CA ILE A 258 16.70 -24.31 -15.73
C ILE A 258 15.36 -24.90 -16.18
N GLY A 259 14.25 -24.26 -15.81
CA GLY A 259 12.90 -24.78 -16.01
C GLY A 259 12.64 -26.05 -15.21
N GLY A 260 11.60 -26.80 -15.60
CA GLY A 260 11.28 -28.09 -15.00
C GLY A 260 9.79 -28.40 -14.92
N THR A 261 9.48 -29.55 -14.32
CA THR A 261 8.12 -30.01 -14.08
C THR A 261 7.79 -29.84 -12.60
N PHE A 262 6.75 -29.07 -12.30
CA PHE A 262 6.31 -28.73 -10.96
C PHE A 262 4.93 -29.33 -10.69
N VAL A 263 4.79 -29.99 -9.53
CA VAL A 263 3.51 -30.54 -9.08
C VAL A 263 2.97 -29.65 -7.97
N LEU A 264 1.79 -29.09 -8.19
CA LEU A 264 1.10 -28.18 -7.28
C LEU A 264 -0.05 -28.92 -6.60
N GLY A 265 -0.16 -28.76 -5.29
CA GLY A 265 -1.38 -29.10 -4.55
C GLY A 265 -2.31 -27.87 -4.46
N PRO A 266 -3.62 -28.04 -4.22
CA PRO A 266 -4.53 -26.93 -4.03
C PRO A 266 -4.13 -26.06 -2.84
N ILE A 267 -4.24 -24.74 -2.95
CA ILE A 267 -3.95 -23.82 -1.83
C ILE A 267 -4.84 -24.13 -0.62
N SER A 268 -6.12 -24.43 -0.87
CA SER A 268 -7.07 -24.88 0.14
C SER A 268 -6.76 -26.27 0.73
N ASP A 269 -5.76 -27.01 0.26
CA ASP A 269 -5.36 -28.30 0.85
C ASP A 269 -3.85 -28.38 1.12
N GLY A 270 -3.28 -27.30 1.66
CA GLY A 270 -1.87 -27.28 2.06
C GLY A 270 -0.87 -27.17 0.91
N GLY A 271 -1.33 -26.92 -0.32
CA GLY A 271 -0.51 -26.69 -1.50
C GLY A 271 0.46 -25.50 -1.38
N VAL A 272 1.44 -25.45 -2.27
CA VAL A 272 2.49 -24.42 -2.30
C VAL A 272 2.44 -23.78 -3.68
N SER A 273 2.54 -22.44 -3.73
CA SER A 273 2.59 -21.69 -4.98
C SER A 273 3.98 -21.78 -5.62
N LEU A 274 4.07 -21.49 -6.92
CA LEU A 274 5.35 -21.14 -7.53
C LEU A 274 5.51 -19.62 -7.53
N ALA A 275 6.73 -19.15 -7.33
CA ALA A 275 7.11 -17.75 -7.44
C ALA A 275 8.21 -17.61 -8.50
N ILE A 276 7.97 -16.77 -9.50
CA ILE A 276 8.91 -16.47 -10.59
C ILE A 276 9.14 -14.96 -10.60
N GLU A 277 10.31 -14.52 -10.19
CA GLU A 277 10.71 -13.12 -10.33
C GLU A 277 10.95 -12.81 -11.82
N ILE A 278 10.24 -11.82 -12.36
CA ILE A 278 10.33 -11.42 -13.77
C ILE A 278 11.05 -10.07 -13.96
N ALA A 279 11.05 -9.24 -12.92
CA ALA A 279 11.80 -8.00 -12.84
C ALA A 279 12.05 -7.65 -11.35
N PRO A 280 12.95 -6.71 -11.03
CA PRO A 280 13.15 -6.27 -9.66
C PRO A 280 11.85 -5.78 -9.00
N GLY A 281 11.39 -6.51 -7.99
CA GLY A 281 10.12 -6.24 -7.29
C GLY A 281 8.87 -6.74 -8.01
N GLU A 282 9.00 -7.51 -9.10
CA GLU A 282 7.87 -8.06 -9.87
C GLU A 282 7.91 -9.59 -9.88
N THR A 283 6.81 -10.22 -9.47
CA THR A 283 6.72 -11.68 -9.34
C THR A 283 5.45 -12.22 -10.01
N ILE A 284 5.60 -13.33 -10.72
CA ILE A 284 4.49 -14.16 -11.17
C ILE A 284 4.28 -15.29 -10.18
N TRP A 285 3.06 -15.38 -9.66
CA TRP A 285 2.64 -16.45 -8.77
C TRP A 285 1.74 -17.43 -9.51
N ILE A 286 1.98 -18.73 -9.30
CA ILE A 286 1.19 -19.79 -9.91
C ILE A 286 0.60 -20.65 -8.80
N THR A 287 -0.73 -20.69 -8.70
CA THR A 287 -1.46 -21.46 -7.70
C THR A 287 -2.42 -22.45 -8.34
N LEU A 288 -2.67 -23.57 -7.65
CA LEU A 288 -3.82 -24.42 -7.94
C LEU A 288 -4.96 -24.05 -6.99
N ARG A 289 -6.11 -23.70 -7.56
CA ARG A 289 -7.36 -23.45 -6.83
C ARG A 289 -8.36 -24.56 -7.17
N ALA A 290 -8.83 -25.29 -6.16
CA ALA A 290 -9.67 -26.48 -6.34
C ALA A 290 -10.98 -26.39 -5.54
N ASP A 291 -11.98 -27.19 -5.95
CA ASP A 291 -13.31 -27.26 -5.31
C ASP A 291 -13.22 -28.00 -3.97
N SER A 292 -12.54 -27.37 -3.01
CA SER A 292 -12.25 -27.92 -1.69
C SER A 292 -12.15 -26.83 -0.63
N GLY A 293 -12.70 -27.12 0.55
CA GLY A 293 -12.64 -26.21 1.69
C GLY A 293 -13.23 -24.84 1.40
N PHE A 294 -12.52 -23.80 1.81
CA PHE A 294 -12.88 -22.39 1.59
C PHE A 294 -12.80 -21.93 0.13
N ASP A 295 -12.19 -22.71 -0.76
CA ASP A 295 -12.20 -22.43 -2.21
C ASP A 295 -13.37 -23.08 -2.96
N SER A 296 -14.24 -23.83 -2.27
CA SER A 296 -15.40 -24.52 -2.88
C SER A 296 -16.47 -23.59 -3.48
N ALA A 297 -16.41 -22.30 -3.17
CA ALA A 297 -17.34 -21.28 -3.66
C ALA A 297 -16.72 -20.34 -4.70
N LEU A 298 -15.51 -20.64 -5.20
CA LEU A 298 -14.87 -19.88 -6.27
C LEU A 298 -15.67 -19.91 -7.59
N PRO A 299 -15.51 -18.90 -8.45
CA PRO A 299 -16.21 -18.83 -9.74
C PRO A 299 -15.74 -19.92 -10.72
N GLY A 300 -14.55 -20.49 -10.51
CA GLY A 300 -13.99 -21.62 -11.25
C GLY A 300 -12.88 -22.32 -10.48
N HIS A 301 -12.26 -23.33 -11.10
CA HIS A 301 -11.18 -24.11 -10.50
C HIS A 301 -10.14 -24.46 -11.57
N GLY A 302 -8.87 -24.35 -11.21
CA GLY A 302 -7.75 -24.54 -12.14
C GLY A 302 -6.50 -23.83 -11.65
N ILE A 303 -5.62 -23.50 -12.59
CA ILE A 303 -4.42 -22.72 -12.30
C ILE A 303 -4.75 -21.23 -12.35
N ILE A 304 -4.50 -20.51 -11.26
CA ILE A 304 -4.54 -19.05 -11.23
C ILE A 304 -3.13 -18.51 -11.32
N VAL A 305 -2.98 -17.46 -12.13
CA VAL A 305 -1.71 -16.75 -12.33
C VAL A 305 -1.90 -15.32 -11.84
N GLU A 306 -1.14 -14.95 -10.81
CA GLU A 306 -1.12 -13.59 -10.26
C GLU A 306 0.17 -12.90 -10.70
N HIS A 307 0.10 -11.61 -11.01
CA HIS A 307 1.26 -10.74 -11.23
C HIS A 307 1.28 -9.70 -10.13
N SER A 308 2.32 -9.72 -9.29
CA SER A 308 2.57 -8.72 -8.27
C SER A 308 3.72 -7.79 -8.64
N ASP A 309 3.64 -6.53 -8.21
CA ASP A 309 4.67 -5.50 -8.39
C ASP A 309 4.78 -4.60 -7.16
N ASP A 310 5.81 -4.82 -6.33
CA ASP A 310 6.05 -4.07 -5.09
C ASP A 310 6.43 -2.59 -5.32
N ASN A 311 6.66 -2.19 -6.57
CA ASN A 311 6.90 -0.80 -6.94
C ASN A 311 5.59 -0.03 -7.21
N ASN A 312 4.44 -0.71 -7.18
CA ASN A 312 3.13 -0.17 -7.47
C ASN A 312 2.26 -0.11 -6.20
N GLY A 313 1.25 0.76 -6.22
CA GLY A 313 0.33 0.94 -5.09
C GLY A 313 0.92 1.72 -3.91
N ASN A 314 0.09 1.94 -2.88
CA ASN A 314 0.46 2.62 -1.65
C ASN A 314 0.15 1.74 -0.43
N ALA A 315 1.13 0.93 -0.02
CA ALA A 315 1.01 0.01 1.12
C ALA A 315 0.75 0.72 2.46
N PRO A 316 1.44 1.83 2.82
CA PRO A 316 1.17 2.53 4.08
C PRO A 316 -0.29 2.94 4.30
N ASP A 317 -0.99 3.35 3.24
CA ASP A 317 -2.39 3.79 3.32
C ASP A 317 -3.39 2.67 2.95
N ASN A 318 -2.92 1.44 2.70
CA ASN A 318 -3.75 0.33 2.23
C ASN A 318 -4.48 0.63 0.90
N LEU A 319 -3.86 1.45 0.05
CA LEU A 319 -4.38 1.85 -1.27
C LEU A 319 -3.51 1.24 -2.38
N VAL A 320 -3.32 -0.09 -2.33
CA VAL A 320 -2.37 -0.79 -3.21
C VAL A 320 -2.96 -1.17 -4.58
N ASN A 321 -4.30 -1.25 -4.66
CA ASN A 321 -5.02 -1.75 -5.83
C ASN A 321 -6.11 -0.75 -6.29
N THR A 322 -5.90 0.55 -6.11
CA THR A 322 -6.88 1.59 -6.52
C THR A 322 -6.95 1.79 -8.04
N ASP A 323 -5.86 1.52 -8.77
CA ASP A 323 -5.78 1.64 -10.24
C ASP A 323 -5.30 0.31 -10.85
N PRO A 324 -6.03 -0.31 -11.79
CA PRO A 324 -5.60 -1.55 -12.45
C PRO A 324 -4.29 -1.42 -13.23
N GLU A 325 -3.95 -0.23 -13.74
CA GLU A 325 -2.70 0.01 -14.48
C GLU A 325 -1.49 0.16 -13.53
N ASN A 326 -1.74 0.50 -12.26
CA ASN A 326 -0.74 0.68 -11.21
C ASN A 326 -1.04 -0.17 -9.96
N ALA A 327 -1.64 -1.35 -10.16
CA ALA A 327 -2.00 -2.26 -9.08
C ALA A 327 -0.76 -2.97 -8.53
N TRP A 328 -0.75 -3.21 -7.21
CA TRP A 328 0.23 -4.09 -6.58
C TRP A 328 0.05 -5.53 -7.02
N VAL A 329 -1.19 -6.03 -7.12
CA VAL A 329 -1.46 -7.41 -7.60
C VAL A 329 -2.65 -7.43 -8.56
N LYS A 330 -2.55 -8.24 -9.61
CA LYS A 330 -3.66 -8.56 -10.52
C LYS A 330 -3.63 -10.02 -10.95
N ILE A 331 -4.78 -10.54 -11.36
CA ILE A 331 -4.89 -11.85 -12.02
C ILE A 331 -4.67 -11.68 -13.52
N ILE A 332 -3.85 -12.57 -14.09
CA ILE A 332 -3.76 -12.76 -15.55
C ILE A 332 -4.86 -13.75 -15.93
N GLU A 333 -6.00 -13.25 -16.42
CA GLU A 333 -7.16 -14.06 -16.78
C GLU A 333 -6.86 -14.91 -18.02
N ALA A 334 -7.05 -16.23 -17.93
CA ALA A 334 -6.66 -17.16 -18.99
C ALA A 334 -7.38 -16.94 -20.34
N ASP A 335 -8.61 -16.41 -20.31
CA ASP A 335 -9.39 -16.08 -21.50
C ASP A 335 -9.04 -14.70 -22.12
N GLY A 336 -8.26 -13.88 -21.42
CA GLY A 336 -7.69 -12.63 -21.91
C GLY A 336 -8.73 -11.53 -22.18
N ASP A 337 -9.87 -11.56 -21.51
CA ASP A 337 -10.92 -10.56 -21.72
C ASP A 337 -10.85 -9.35 -20.76
N ASP A 338 -9.91 -9.39 -19.81
CA ASP A 338 -9.63 -8.38 -18.78
C ASP A 338 -10.90 -8.02 -17.98
N ALA A 339 -11.78 -8.99 -17.70
CA ALA A 339 -13.08 -8.77 -17.08
C ALA A 339 -12.97 -8.11 -15.69
N LEU A 340 -12.06 -8.59 -14.84
CA LEU A 340 -11.79 -7.99 -13.53
C LEU A 340 -11.32 -6.53 -13.64
N GLN A 341 -10.37 -6.25 -14.53
CA GLN A 341 -9.82 -4.90 -14.76
C GLN A 341 -10.85 -3.96 -15.39
N ARG A 342 -11.77 -4.48 -16.20
CA ARG A 342 -12.83 -3.71 -16.87
C ARG A 342 -14.13 -3.65 -16.07
N SER A 343 -14.14 -4.15 -14.83
CA SER A 343 -15.31 -4.27 -13.97
C SER A 343 -16.52 -4.92 -14.68
N ARG A 344 -16.28 -5.96 -15.49
CA ARG A 344 -17.34 -6.67 -16.22
C ARG A 344 -18.00 -7.74 -15.36
N ASP A 345 -17.24 -8.41 -14.53
CA ASP A 345 -17.68 -9.34 -13.50
C ASP A 345 -16.65 -9.42 -12.37
N SER A 346 -16.99 -10.14 -11.30
CA SER A 346 -16.14 -10.34 -10.12
C SER A 346 -15.26 -11.58 -10.24
N GLY A 347 -15.06 -12.10 -11.45
CA GLY A 347 -14.35 -13.35 -11.73
C GLY A 347 -15.25 -14.41 -12.34
N SER A 348 -14.65 -15.26 -13.17
CA SER A 348 -15.34 -16.27 -13.96
C SER A 348 -14.56 -17.57 -14.03
N ALA A 349 -15.20 -18.66 -14.46
CA ALA A 349 -14.47 -19.90 -14.72
C ALA A 349 -13.46 -19.81 -15.89
N GLY A 350 -13.56 -18.78 -16.74
CA GLY A 350 -12.66 -18.50 -17.85
C GLY A 350 -11.30 -17.97 -17.41
N ASP A 351 -11.21 -17.41 -16.21
CA ASP A 351 -9.99 -16.79 -15.68
C ASP A 351 -8.93 -17.84 -15.34
N ALA A 352 -9.34 -19.08 -15.02
CA ALA A 352 -8.46 -20.15 -14.60
C ALA A 352 -7.89 -20.95 -15.79
N PHE A 353 -6.56 -21.06 -15.84
CA PHE A 353 -5.87 -21.88 -16.82
C PHE A 353 -6.17 -23.37 -16.62
N SER A 354 -6.48 -24.03 -17.74
CA SER A 354 -6.89 -25.42 -17.85
C SER A 354 -5.83 -26.28 -18.56
N VAL A 355 -6.03 -27.59 -18.56
CA VAL A 355 -5.10 -28.54 -19.20
C VAL A 355 -4.92 -28.21 -20.69
N GLY A 356 -3.67 -28.01 -21.09
CA GLY A 356 -3.25 -27.67 -22.44
C GLY A 356 -3.02 -26.17 -22.67
N ASP A 357 -3.41 -25.32 -21.72
CA ASP A 357 -3.13 -23.89 -21.82
C ASP A 357 -1.66 -23.59 -21.57
N VAL A 358 -1.19 -22.51 -22.20
CA VAL A 358 0.20 -22.06 -22.19
C VAL A 358 0.23 -20.57 -21.86
N PHE A 359 1.16 -20.16 -21.00
CA PHE A 359 1.38 -18.77 -20.63
C PHE A 359 2.87 -18.47 -20.44
N GLY A 360 3.25 -17.19 -20.49
CA GLY A 360 4.64 -16.73 -20.41
C GLY A 360 5.09 -16.09 -21.72
N ALA A 361 6.07 -16.69 -22.41
CA ALA A 361 6.57 -16.19 -23.71
C ALA A 361 5.67 -16.59 -24.89
N ASP A 362 4.88 -17.65 -24.73
CA ASP A 362 3.88 -18.12 -25.70
C ASP A 362 2.49 -18.22 -25.04
N GLY A 363 1.46 -18.36 -25.87
CA GLY A 363 0.07 -18.47 -25.40
C GLY A 363 -0.39 -17.15 -24.80
N MET A 364 -0.78 -17.15 -23.52
CA MET A 364 -1.02 -15.91 -22.78
C MET A 364 0.32 -15.24 -22.46
N MET A 365 0.63 -14.19 -23.22
CA MET A 365 1.92 -13.50 -23.11
C MET A 365 2.00 -12.69 -21.81
N ILE A 366 3.07 -12.90 -21.04
CA ILE A 366 3.34 -12.18 -19.79
C ILE A 366 4.48 -11.20 -20.01
N ARG A 367 4.23 -9.92 -19.72
CA ARG A 367 5.23 -8.86 -19.71
C ARG A 367 5.33 -8.26 -18.32
N ASP A 368 6.53 -7.87 -17.94
CA ASP A 368 6.73 -7.03 -16.75
C ASP A 368 6.28 -5.59 -17.02
N ASN A 369 6.20 -4.78 -15.96
CA ASN A 369 5.90 -3.35 -16.01
C ASN A 369 7.09 -2.53 -16.56
N ARG A 370 8.01 -3.17 -17.29
CA ARG A 370 9.06 -2.57 -18.11
C ARG A 370 8.92 -3.00 -19.57
N GLY A 371 7.79 -3.59 -19.95
CA GLY A 371 7.45 -4.00 -21.31
C GLY A 371 8.24 -5.18 -21.84
N ARG A 372 9.03 -5.87 -21.00
CA ARG A 372 9.85 -7.02 -21.40
C ARG A 372 9.00 -8.28 -21.35
N LEU A 373 8.97 -9.02 -22.45
CA LEU A 373 8.38 -10.36 -22.47
C LEU A 373 9.29 -11.31 -21.68
N VAL A 374 8.68 -12.15 -20.84
CA VAL A 374 9.42 -13.21 -20.15
C VAL A 374 10.08 -14.18 -21.13
N THR A 375 11.15 -14.84 -20.71
CA THR A 375 11.96 -15.75 -21.54
C THR A 375 11.69 -17.23 -21.24
N TRP A 376 10.50 -17.56 -20.75
CA TRP A 376 10.06 -18.92 -20.45
C TRP A 376 8.59 -19.10 -20.83
N SER A 377 8.16 -20.33 -21.08
CA SER A 377 6.73 -20.66 -21.22
C SER A 377 6.36 -21.75 -20.23
N ALA A 378 5.22 -21.59 -19.58
CA ALA A 378 4.60 -22.58 -18.72
C ALA A 378 3.45 -23.26 -19.46
N THR A 379 3.35 -24.58 -19.36
CA THR A 379 2.25 -25.38 -19.91
C THR A 379 1.56 -26.13 -18.78
N VAL A 380 0.23 -26.04 -18.72
CA VAL A 380 -0.58 -26.83 -17.78
C VAL A 380 -0.76 -28.24 -18.35
N VAL A 381 -0.04 -29.21 -17.80
CA VAL A 381 0.02 -30.57 -18.36
C VAL A 381 -1.12 -31.45 -17.87
N THR A 382 -1.44 -31.37 -16.57
CA THR A 382 -2.52 -32.15 -15.95
C THR A 382 -3.17 -31.35 -14.83
N ILE A 383 -4.47 -31.51 -14.64
CA ILE A 383 -5.19 -31.05 -13.46
C ILE A 383 -6.07 -32.20 -12.96
N SER A 384 -6.10 -32.37 -11.65
CA SER A 384 -6.98 -33.26 -10.90
C SER A 384 -7.51 -32.53 -9.67
N ALA A 385 -8.38 -33.15 -8.88
CA ALA A 385 -8.90 -32.55 -7.66
C ALA A 385 -7.80 -32.24 -6.63
N ASP A 386 -6.77 -33.10 -6.55
CA ASP A 386 -5.76 -33.03 -5.48
C ASP A 386 -4.41 -32.50 -5.98
N SER A 387 -4.21 -32.34 -7.29
CA SER A 387 -2.94 -31.88 -7.85
C SER A 387 -3.03 -31.40 -9.29
N ALA A 388 -2.10 -30.53 -9.66
CA ALA A 388 -1.84 -30.10 -11.03
C ALA A 388 -0.34 -30.21 -11.35
N THR A 389 -0.02 -30.39 -12.62
CA THR A 389 1.36 -30.40 -13.11
C THR A 389 1.54 -29.24 -14.09
N VAL A 390 2.49 -28.36 -13.79
CA VAL A 390 2.91 -27.26 -14.66
C VAL A 390 4.33 -27.52 -15.11
N GLU A 391 4.57 -27.50 -16.43
CA GLU A 391 5.89 -27.64 -17.03
C GLU A 391 6.37 -26.29 -17.51
N ILE A 392 7.53 -25.85 -17.02
CA ILE A 392 8.15 -24.57 -17.37
C ILE A 392 9.38 -24.84 -18.22
N GLU A 393 9.40 -24.26 -19.42
CA GLU A 393 10.49 -24.39 -20.38
C GLU A 393 11.16 -23.02 -20.62
N SER A 394 12.48 -22.97 -20.45
CA SER A 394 13.28 -21.82 -20.86
C SER A 394 13.24 -21.64 -22.39
N LYS A 395 13.23 -20.40 -22.86
CA LYS A 395 13.39 -20.03 -24.28
C LYS A 395 14.85 -19.95 -24.73
N GLY A 396 15.79 -20.36 -23.87
CA GLY A 396 17.21 -20.40 -24.17
C GLY A 396 17.98 -19.38 -23.35
N GLU A 397 19.30 -19.53 -23.37
CA GLU A 397 20.20 -18.71 -22.58
C GLU A 397 20.43 -17.35 -23.26
N SER A 398 20.60 -16.32 -22.42
CA SER A 398 21.10 -15.01 -22.80
C SER A 398 22.31 -14.69 -21.94
N SER A 399 23.41 -14.27 -22.56
CA SER A 399 24.58 -13.77 -21.83
C SER A 399 24.41 -12.33 -21.36
N VAL A 400 23.29 -11.69 -21.70
CA VAL A 400 22.92 -10.33 -21.28
C VAL A 400 21.57 -10.30 -20.58
N GLU A 401 21.50 -9.50 -19.52
CA GLU A 401 20.27 -9.08 -18.89
C GLU A 401 19.93 -7.65 -19.35
N VAL A 402 18.75 -7.45 -19.91
CA VAL A 402 18.29 -6.14 -20.39
C VAL A 402 17.22 -5.62 -19.46
N LEU A 403 17.45 -4.48 -18.80
CA LEU A 403 16.48 -3.82 -17.93
C LEU A 403 16.08 -2.47 -18.53
N THR A 404 14.89 -2.41 -19.09
CA THR A 404 14.27 -1.19 -19.63
C THR A 404 13.70 -0.31 -18.50
N PRO A 405 13.42 0.98 -18.76
CA PRO A 405 12.66 1.82 -17.84
C PRO A 405 11.27 1.24 -17.57
N ARG A 406 10.65 1.66 -16.47
CA ARG A 406 9.26 1.29 -16.15
C ARG A 406 8.29 1.92 -17.15
N PHE A 407 7.18 1.24 -17.37
CA PHE A 407 6.10 1.61 -18.27
C PHE A 407 5.12 2.57 -17.56
N PRO A 408 4.55 3.54 -18.29
CA PRO A 408 4.98 3.97 -19.62
C PRO A 408 6.26 4.82 -19.54
N ILE A 409 7.05 4.86 -20.62
CA ILE A 409 8.21 5.75 -20.68
C ILE A 409 7.71 7.20 -20.76
N GLN A 410 8.10 8.02 -19.79
CA GLN A 410 7.87 9.46 -19.83
C GLN A 410 9.20 10.20 -19.99
N PHE A 411 9.27 11.08 -21.00
CA PHE A 411 10.47 11.89 -21.22
C PHE A 411 10.12 13.34 -21.55
N ILE A 412 11.04 14.23 -21.18
CA ILE A 412 10.98 15.67 -21.47
C ILE A 412 11.69 15.94 -22.81
N SER A 413 11.28 17.01 -23.51
CA SER A 413 11.92 17.39 -24.78
C SER A 413 13.44 17.52 -24.67
N GLY A 414 14.18 16.79 -25.51
CA GLY A 414 15.65 16.75 -25.49
C GLY A 414 16.27 15.67 -24.60
N GLU A 415 15.47 14.94 -23.83
CA GLU A 415 15.90 13.77 -23.07
C GLU A 415 16.06 12.54 -24.00
N SER A 416 16.97 11.64 -23.61
CA SER A 416 17.11 10.31 -24.19
C SER A 416 16.84 9.28 -23.10
N THR A 417 16.24 8.16 -23.48
CA THR A 417 15.91 7.05 -22.58
C THR A 417 16.84 5.87 -22.85
N TYR A 418 17.26 5.20 -21.78
CA TYR A 418 18.25 4.14 -21.82
C TYR A 418 17.71 2.83 -21.22
N ALA A 419 18.10 1.71 -21.81
CA ALA A 419 18.02 0.41 -21.16
C ALA A 419 19.38 0.06 -20.56
N LYS A 420 19.37 -0.47 -19.34
CA LYS A 420 20.56 -0.99 -18.68
C LYS A 420 20.80 -2.41 -19.15
N VAL A 421 21.95 -2.67 -19.76
CA VAL A 421 22.34 -3.99 -20.26
C VAL A 421 23.52 -4.51 -19.44
N THR A 422 23.32 -5.60 -18.71
CA THR A 422 24.36 -6.26 -17.92
C THR A 422 24.82 -7.53 -18.64
N ALA A 423 26.05 -7.54 -19.12
CA ALA A 423 26.65 -8.67 -19.83
C ALA A 423 27.50 -9.53 -18.89
N THR A 424 27.20 -10.82 -18.81
CA THR A 424 28.00 -11.82 -18.09
C THR A 424 29.16 -12.36 -18.94
N GLN A 425 29.05 -12.25 -20.26
CA GLN A 425 30.08 -12.63 -21.23
C GLN A 425 30.22 -11.54 -22.31
N ALA A 426 31.37 -11.48 -22.96
CA ALA A 426 31.56 -10.55 -24.08
C ALA A 426 30.82 -11.08 -25.31
N CYS A 427 30.05 -10.21 -25.98
CA CYS A 427 29.26 -10.56 -27.15
C CYS A 427 29.09 -9.36 -28.09
N THR A 428 28.56 -9.62 -29.29
CA THR A 428 28.04 -8.56 -30.16
C THR A 428 26.56 -8.38 -29.86
N LEU A 429 26.21 -7.27 -29.20
CA LEU A 429 24.85 -6.90 -28.86
C LEU A 429 24.10 -6.44 -30.12
N GLU A 430 22.97 -7.05 -30.39
CA GLU A 430 22.04 -6.66 -31.46
C GLU A 430 20.85 -5.91 -30.86
N ILE A 431 20.60 -4.70 -31.36
CA ILE A 431 19.49 -3.84 -30.96
C ILE A 431 18.61 -3.66 -32.20
N SER A 432 17.43 -4.27 -32.19
CA SER A 432 16.47 -4.19 -33.28
C SER A 432 15.15 -3.62 -32.76
N LEU A 433 15.12 -2.30 -32.56
CA LEU A 433 13.96 -1.57 -32.07
C LEU A 433 13.30 -0.74 -33.17
N SER A 434 11.97 -0.67 -33.12
CA SER A 434 11.13 0.08 -34.04
C SER A 434 10.24 1.07 -33.30
N LEU A 435 10.11 2.27 -33.84
CA LEU A 435 9.14 3.25 -33.38
C LEU A 435 7.91 3.18 -34.29
N SER A 436 6.71 3.12 -33.70
CA SER A 436 5.44 2.99 -34.44
C SER A 436 5.21 4.07 -35.50
N GLN A 437 5.84 5.24 -35.34
CA GLN A 437 5.75 6.36 -36.28
C GLN A 437 6.73 6.26 -37.47
N SER A 438 7.74 5.40 -37.36
CA SER A 438 8.71 5.13 -38.41
C SER A 438 8.25 3.93 -39.23
N GLY A 439 7.44 4.15 -40.27
CA GLY A 439 7.09 3.11 -41.25
C GLY A 439 8.28 2.60 -42.10
N SER A 440 9.51 2.72 -41.58
CA SER A 440 10.76 2.33 -42.22
C SER A 440 11.18 0.93 -41.76
N GLN A 441 11.90 0.19 -42.61
CA GLN A 441 12.50 -1.07 -42.18
C GLN A 441 13.53 -0.81 -41.08
N VAL A 442 13.36 -1.49 -39.94
CA VAL A 442 14.33 -1.49 -38.83
C VAL A 442 15.65 -2.03 -39.36
N GLN A 443 16.71 -1.24 -39.25
CA GLN A 443 18.07 -1.73 -39.42
C GLN A 443 18.62 -2.01 -38.02
N PRO A 444 18.93 -3.27 -37.68
CA PRO A 444 19.51 -3.58 -36.38
C PRO A 444 20.84 -2.86 -36.20
N GLU A 445 21.06 -2.31 -35.01
CA GLU A 445 22.34 -1.80 -34.58
C GLU A 445 23.14 -2.91 -33.89
N TYR A 446 24.45 -2.94 -34.13
CA TYR A 446 25.35 -3.96 -33.56
C TYR A 446 26.48 -3.26 -32.81
N ILE A 447 26.69 -3.66 -31.55
CA ILE A 447 27.70 -3.08 -30.66
C ILE A 447 28.46 -4.21 -29.99
N ASP A 448 29.79 -4.21 -30.11
CA ASP A 448 30.62 -5.15 -29.35
C ASP A 448 30.75 -4.69 -27.89
N ILE A 449 30.29 -5.53 -26.95
CA ILE A 449 30.32 -5.26 -25.52
C ILE A 449 31.17 -6.31 -24.79
N LEU A 450 31.87 -5.88 -23.74
CA LEU A 450 32.60 -6.75 -22.82
C LEU A 450 31.73 -7.05 -21.59
N VAL A 451 32.20 -7.94 -20.70
CA VAL A 451 31.55 -8.16 -19.40
C VAL A 451 31.44 -6.83 -18.64
N GLY A 452 30.25 -6.52 -18.14
CA GLY A 452 29.95 -5.27 -17.44
C GLY A 452 28.54 -4.78 -17.69
N THR A 453 28.22 -3.60 -17.14
CA THR A 453 26.92 -2.94 -17.29
C THR A 453 27.05 -1.71 -18.18
N TYR A 454 26.12 -1.54 -19.13
CA TYR A 454 26.11 -0.46 -20.11
C TYR A 454 24.72 0.19 -20.16
N ASP A 455 24.69 1.51 -20.29
CA ASP A 455 23.46 2.23 -20.60
C ASP A 455 23.36 2.37 -22.13
N ILE A 456 22.38 1.68 -22.70
CA ILE A 456 22.13 1.62 -24.14
C ILE A 456 20.94 2.52 -24.44
N GLU A 457 21.15 3.52 -25.31
CA GLU A 457 20.08 4.43 -25.72
C GLU A 457 19.02 3.67 -26.53
N ILE A 458 17.78 3.63 -26.05
CA ILE A 458 16.67 2.92 -26.71
C ILE A 458 15.66 3.86 -27.35
N LEU A 459 15.63 5.12 -26.91
CA LEU A 459 14.80 6.18 -27.46
C LEU A 459 15.55 7.50 -27.32
N GLY A 460 15.97 8.08 -28.45
CA GLY A 460 16.63 9.37 -28.49
C GLY A 460 15.78 10.40 -29.20
N ASN A 461 15.44 11.50 -28.50
CA ASN A 461 14.75 12.69 -29.00
C ASN A 461 14.04 12.49 -30.35
N PRO A 462 12.87 11.80 -30.36
CA PRO A 462 12.21 11.46 -31.61
C PRO A 462 11.92 12.78 -32.34
N ASN A 463 12.54 12.96 -33.52
CA ASN A 463 12.32 14.11 -34.41
C ASN A 463 10.88 14.16 -35.00
N SER A 464 9.93 13.50 -34.33
CA SER A 464 8.56 13.38 -34.74
C SER A 464 7.69 14.48 -34.12
N THR A 465 6.63 14.84 -34.83
CA THR A 465 5.63 15.81 -34.40
C THR A 465 4.60 15.20 -33.43
N SER A 466 4.88 14.04 -32.85
CA SER A 466 3.90 13.27 -32.08
C SER A 466 4.34 13.17 -30.63
N ASP A 467 3.39 13.34 -29.72
CA ASP A 467 3.62 13.42 -28.28
C ASP A 467 3.48 12.04 -27.61
N SER A 468 3.16 11.00 -28.38
CA SER A 468 3.09 9.63 -27.91
C SER A 468 3.43 8.63 -29.02
N GLY A 469 3.89 7.45 -28.64
CA GLY A 469 4.18 6.36 -29.57
C GLY A 469 4.52 5.06 -28.83
N SER A 470 4.99 4.07 -29.59
CA SER A 470 5.44 2.80 -29.02
C SER A 470 6.79 2.39 -29.58
N LEU A 471 7.58 1.74 -28.74
CA LEU A 471 8.90 1.21 -28.98
C LEU A 471 8.82 -0.32 -28.88
N ARG A 472 8.98 -0.99 -30.03
CA ARG A 472 8.82 -2.44 -30.14
C ARG A 472 10.02 -3.08 -30.79
N GLY A 473 10.47 -4.22 -30.27
CA GLY A 473 11.56 -4.95 -30.90
C GLY A 473 12.27 -5.90 -29.96
N THR A 474 13.57 -6.09 -30.20
CA THR A 474 14.39 -7.00 -29.39
C THR A 474 15.76 -6.43 -29.11
N ILE A 475 16.31 -6.74 -27.93
CA ILE A 475 17.70 -6.48 -27.55
C ILE A 475 18.31 -7.78 -27.03
N GLY A 476 19.50 -8.13 -27.50
CA GLY A 476 20.24 -9.28 -26.99
C GLY A 476 21.45 -9.62 -27.85
N CYS A 477 22.29 -10.55 -27.41
CA CYS A 477 23.48 -10.95 -28.14
C CYS A 477 23.13 -11.70 -29.44
N GLU A 478 23.98 -11.54 -30.47
CA GLU A 478 23.80 -12.23 -31.75
C GLU A 478 23.84 -13.77 -31.56
N GLY A 479 22.83 -14.46 -32.08
CA GLY A 479 22.73 -15.93 -32.01
C GLY A 479 22.19 -16.48 -30.69
N GLU A 480 21.86 -15.62 -29.73
CA GLU A 480 21.28 -15.97 -28.43
C GLU A 480 19.79 -15.57 -28.36
N THR A 481 19.13 -15.95 -27.26
CA THR A 481 17.76 -15.51 -26.97
C THR A 481 17.77 -14.02 -26.65
N LYS A 482 16.89 -13.25 -27.28
CA LYS A 482 16.81 -11.80 -27.14
C LYS A 482 15.60 -11.40 -26.32
N THR A 483 15.74 -10.39 -25.48
CA THR A 483 14.63 -9.80 -24.74
C THR A 483 13.71 -9.08 -25.71
N ASN A 484 12.45 -9.49 -25.77
CA ASN A 484 11.42 -8.80 -26.56
C ASN A 484 10.84 -7.64 -25.76
N ILE A 485 10.81 -6.45 -26.36
CA ILE A 485 10.39 -5.21 -25.72
C ILE A 485 9.15 -4.69 -26.44
N ASP A 486 8.14 -4.30 -25.66
CA ASP A 486 6.96 -3.55 -26.10
C ASP A 486 6.66 -2.49 -25.04
N LEU A 487 7.00 -1.24 -25.35
CA LEU A 487 6.90 -0.11 -24.43
C LEU A 487 6.18 1.04 -25.12
N ASP A 488 5.16 1.59 -24.47
CA ASP A 488 4.60 2.88 -24.87
C ASP A 488 5.42 4.01 -24.27
N TRP A 489 5.46 5.13 -24.97
CA TRP A 489 6.13 6.34 -24.53
C TRP A 489 5.25 7.56 -24.76
N PHE A 490 5.42 8.53 -23.86
CA PHE A 490 4.75 9.82 -23.90
C PHE A 490 5.78 10.95 -23.68
N ARG A 491 5.66 12.01 -24.48
CA ARG A 491 6.39 13.25 -24.26
C ARG A 491 5.60 14.08 -23.25
N ILE A 492 6.23 14.36 -22.12
CA ILE A 492 5.67 15.19 -21.07
C ILE A 492 6.31 16.58 -21.10
N GLY A 493 5.54 17.60 -20.68
CA GLY A 493 6.04 18.97 -20.66
C GLY A 493 7.04 19.25 -19.53
N HIS A 494 6.78 18.67 -18.35
CA HIS A 494 7.65 18.69 -17.19
C HIS A 494 7.38 17.49 -16.28
N ARG A 495 8.29 17.17 -15.37
CA ARG A 495 8.18 16.19 -14.28
C ARG A 495 8.18 16.94 -12.95
N LEU A 496 7.38 16.48 -11.99
CA LEU A 496 7.37 17.02 -10.64
C LEU A 496 8.20 16.10 -9.73
N SER A 497 8.88 16.68 -8.73
CA SER A 497 9.54 15.90 -7.68
C SER A 497 8.50 15.16 -6.81
N THR A 498 8.92 14.01 -6.28
CA THR A 498 8.16 13.21 -5.30
C THR A 498 8.57 13.50 -3.85
N ASP A 499 9.35 14.55 -3.60
CA ASP A 499 9.74 14.96 -2.25
C ASP A 499 8.53 15.42 -1.44
N GLU A 500 8.54 15.18 -0.12
CA GLU A 500 7.44 15.58 0.76
C GLU A 500 7.20 17.09 0.71
N LEU A 501 5.94 17.46 0.43
CA LEU A 501 5.47 18.83 0.50
C LEU A 501 4.98 19.11 1.93
N TYR A 502 5.53 20.15 2.53
CA TYR A 502 5.20 20.54 3.91
C TYR A 502 4.58 21.94 3.95
N ALA A 503 3.57 22.12 4.81
CA ALA A 503 3.07 23.44 5.14
C ALA A 503 2.48 23.56 6.54
N VAL A 504 2.58 24.77 7.09
CA VAL A 504 1.91 25.15 8.33
C VAL A 504 0.55 25.76 8.00
N VAL A 505 -0.52 25.27 8.64
CA VAL A 505 -1.90 25.65 8.36
C VAL A 505 -2.62 26.15 9.61
N ALA A 506 -3.55 27.08 9.43
CA ALA A 506 -4.34 27.60 10.54
C ALA A 506 -5.27 26.51 11.08
N TRP A 507 -5.19 26.21 12.38
CA TRP A 507 -5.97 25.13 12.99
C TRP A 507 -7.44 25.50 13.29
N LYS A 508 -7.77 26.80 13.36
CA LYS A 508 -9.13 27.28 13.70
C LYS A 508 -9.95 27.83 12.55
N SER A 509 -9.29 28.36 11.55
CA SER A 509 -9.93 29.18 10.52
C SER A 509 -9.51 28.66 9.17
N SER A 510 -10.45 28.71 8.22
CA SER A 510 -10.14 28.40 6.84
C SER A 510 -8.96 29.24 6.35
N SER A 511 -8.06 28.62 5.62
CA SER A 511 -6.84 29.23 5.09
C SER A 511 -6.54 28.65 3.71
N SER A 512 -5.60 29.22 2.98
CA SER A 512 -5.10 28.65 1.73
C SER A 512 -3.58 28.62 1.80
N VAL A 513 -2.99 27.55 1.30
CA VAL A 513 -1.56 27.33 1.27
C VAL A 513 -1.11 27.11 -0.17
N GLU A 514 0.06 27.66 -0.50
CA GLU A 514 0.74 27.45 -1.77
C GLU A 514 1.89 26.47 -1.58
N LEU A 515 1.82 25.31 -2.24
CA LEU A 515 2.88 24.31 -2.27
C LEU A 515 3.60 24.39 -3.61
N ILE A 516 4.93 24.53 -3.59
CA ILE A 516 5.73 24.65 -4.81
C ILE A 516 6.58 23.39 -4.95
N PRO A 517 6.15 22.38 -5.72
CA PRO A 517 7.00 21.25 -6.02
C PRO A 517 8.20 21.68 -6.88
N GLU A 518 9.27 20.89 -6.87
CA GLU A 518 10.36 21.08 -7.83
C GLU A 518 9.94 20.57 -9.20
N TYR A 519 10.23 21.38 -10.24
CA TYR A 519 9.89 21.10 -11.63
C TYR A 519 11.15 20.77 -12.42
N GLU A 520 11.07 19.73 -13.24
CA GLU A 520 12.06 19.42 -14.28
C GLU A 520 11.38 19.52 -15.65
N GLY A 521 11.86 20.42 -16.52
CA GLY A 521 11.25 20.70 -17.82
C GLY A 521 10.61 22.08 -17.90
N ASP A 522 10.16 22.47 -19.09
CA ASP A 522 9.86 23.87 -19.44
C ASP A 522 8.42 24.10 -19.95
N GLU A 523 7.66 23.03 -20.21
CA GLU A 523 6.33 23.13 -20.84
C GLU A 523 5.21 22.84 -19.84
N GLU A 524 4.05 23.47 -20.04
CA GLU A 524 2.86 23.33 -19.21
C GLU A 524 2.27 21.90 -19.31
N ARG A 525 1.71 21.39 -18.19
CA ARG A 525 0.91 20.16 -18.16
C ARG A 525 -0.38 20.38 -17.41
N THR A 526 -1.41 19.63 -17.79
CA THR A 526 -2.69 19.58 -17.08
C THR A 526 -2.79 18.30 -16.26
N TYR A 527 -3.19 18.43 -15.00
CA TYR A 527 -3.39 17.34 -14.05
C TYR A 527 -4.80 17.37 -13.50
N SER A 528 -5.38 16.19 -13.29
CA SER A 528 -6.42 15.99 -12.30
C SER A 528 -5.73 15.80 -10.96
N ILE A 529 -6.17 16.51 -9.92
CA ILE A 529 -5.53 16.48 -8.61
C ILE A 529 -6.54 16.10 -7.53
N ALA A 530 -6.10 15.26 -6.60
CA ALA A 530 -6.81 14.93 -5.38
C ALA A 530 -5.84 14.87 -4.20
N VAL A 531 -6.40 14.90 -3.00
CA VAL A 531 -5.67 14.69 -1.76
C VAL A 531 -6.24 13.44 -1.12
N GLU A 532 -5.36 12.51 -0.76
CA GLU A 532 -5.70 11.26 -0.08
C GLU A 532 -5.08 11.23 1.33
N GLY A 533 -5.55 10.31 2.17
CA GLY A 533 -5.12 10.17 3.57
C GLY A 533 -5.81 11.14 4.52
N ALA A 534 -5.27 11.29 5.74
CA ALA A 534 -5.90 12.11 6.78
C ALA A 534 -6.05 13.59 6.38
N ALA A 535 -5.14 14.12 5.58
CA ALA A 535 -5.19 15.49 5.05
C ALA A 535 -6.43 15.76 4.18
N ALA A 536 -7.00 14.73 3.52
CA ALA A 536 -8.18 14.88 2.66
C ALA A 536 -9.41 15.39 3.42
N ARG A 537 -9.48 15.15 4.75
CA ARG A 537 -10.60 15.57 5.61
C ARG A 537 -10.67 17.08 5.82
N ILE A 538 -9.57 17.79 5.60
CA ILE A 538 -9.43 19.22 5.89
C ILE A 538 -8.95 20.03 4.67
N VAL A 539 -8.70 19.38 3.54
CA VAL A 539 -8.16 20.01 2.33
C VAL A 539 -9.14 19.86 1.19
N THR A 540 -9.30 20.94 0.44
CA THR A 540 -9.89 20.90 -0.90
C THR A 540 -8.92 21.53 -1.90
N THR A 541 -9.02 21.13 -3.17
CA THR A 541 -8.16 21.63 -4.24
C THR A 541 -8.95 21.79 -5.53
N SER A 542 -8.50 22.71 -6.38
CA SER A 542 -9.10 22.92 -7.70
C SER A 542 -8.60 21.86 -8.69
N THR A 543 -9.52 21.12 -9.29
CA THR A 543 -9.23 20.08 -10.29
C THR A 543 -10.18 20.19 -11.50
N PRO A 544 -9.70 20.05 -12.75
CA PRO A 544 -8.29 19.90 -13.15
C PRO A 544 -7.52 21.22 -13.05
N ILE A 545 -6.19 21.14 -12.95
CA ILE A 545 -5.24 22.27 -12.90
C ILE A 545 -4.23 22.19 -14.04
N SER A 546 -3.86 23.33 -14.63
CA SER A 546 -2.69 23.43 -15.51
C SER A 546 -1.54 24.07 -14.74
N LEU A 547 -0.39 23.41 -14.75
CA LEU A 547 0.83 23.85 -14.06
C LEU A 547 1.90 24.14 -15.11
N SER A 548 2.49 25.34 -15.02
CA SER A 548 3.76 25.67 -15.66
C SER A 548 4.90 25.59 -14.63
N PRO A 549 6.15 25.36 -15.05
CA PRO A 549 7.29 25.30 -14.14
C PRO A 549 7.39 26.51 -13.20
N GLY A 550 7.32 26.25 -11.90
CA GLY A 550 7.33 27.25 -10.83
C GLY A 550 5.95 27.71 -10.34
N ASP A 551 4.86 27.23 -10.94
CA ASP A 551 3.50 27.49 -10.44
C ASP A 551 3.26 26.75 -9.10
N PRO A 552 2.57 27.37 -8.14
CA PRO A 552 2.18 26.69 -6.91
C PRO A 552 0.94 25.82 -7.13
N ILE A 553 0.85 24.73 -6.37
CA ILE A 553 -0.38 24.01 -6.14
C ILE A 553 -1.05 24.64 -4.92
N ILE A 554 -2.27 25.16 -5.11
CA ILE A 554 -3.03 25.85 -4.06
C ILE A 554 -3.96 24.84 -3.40
N LEU A 555 -3.84 24.69 -2.08
CA LEU A 555 -4.76 23.91 -1.27
C LEU A 555 -5.57 24.84 -0.38
N ASP A 556 -6.89 24.67 -0.40
CA ASP A 556 -7.82 25.37 0.49
C ASP A 556 -8.07 24.50 1.72
N ILE A 557 -7.68 25.01 2.88
CA ILE A 557 -7.77 24.32 4.17
C ILE A 557 -9.06 24.73 4.88
N GLU A 558 -9.90 23.77 5.21
CA GLU A 558 -11.08 23.93 6.05
C GLU A 558 -10.95 23.01 7.28
N PRO A 559 -10.42 23.52 8.41
CA PRO A 559 -10.13 22.66 9.56
C PRO A 559 -11.33 21.94 10.15
N GLY A 560 -12.56 22.46 9.99
CA GLY A 560 -13.79 21.79 10.43
C GLY A 560 -13.90 21.48 11.95
N GLY A 561 -12.94 21.92 12.77
CA GLY A 561 -12.78 21.47 14.16
C GLY A 561 -11.99 20.17 14.34
N LEU A 562 -11.38 19.66 13.27
CA LEU A 562 -10.56 18.45 13.22
C LEU A 562 -9.09 18.68 13.55
N LEU A 563 -8.62 19.93 13.63
CA LEU A 563 -7.23 20.28 13.94
C LEU A 563 -7.06 20.86 15.34
N GLU A 564 -6.00 20.44 16.03
CA GLU A 564 -5.49 21.02 17.27
C GLU A 564 -4.09 21.64 17.07
N PRO A 565 -3.65 22.61 17.90
CA PRO A 565 -2.32 23.21 17.77
C PRO A 565 -1.19 22.19 17.77
N GLY A 566 -0.34 22.20 16.74
CA GLY A 566 0.78 21.27 16.57
C GLY A 566 0.39 19.88 16.05
N MET A 567 -0.88 19.64 15.74
CA MET A 567 -1.33 18.40 15.11
C MET A 567 -0.75 18.26 13.70
N LEU A 568 -0.37 17.03 13.34
CA LEU A 568 0.11 16.69 12.00
C LEU A 568 -0.99 15.96 11.23
N ALA A 569 -1.35 16.47 10.06
CA ALA A 569 -2.21 15.80 9.10
C ALA A 569 -1.38 15.33 7.91
N ARG A 570 -1.16 14.01 7.83
CA ARG A 570 -0.45 13.35 6.74
C ARG A 570 -1.41 12.98 5.62
N GLY A 571 -0.93 13.03 4.39
CA GLY A 571 -1.66 12.57 3.23
C GLY A 571 -0.76 12.48 2.01
N ASN A 572 -1.40 12.30 0.86
CA ASN A 572 -0.74 12.26 -0.44
C ASN A 572 -1.46 13.19 -1.40
N LEU A 573 -0.69 14.00 -2.12
CA LEU A 573 -1.17 14.74 -3.26
C LEU A 573 -1.07 13.83 -4.49
N VAL A 574 -2.21 13.44 -5.02
CA VAL A 574 -2.30 12.50 -6.15
C VAL A 574 -2.61 13.29 -7.41
N LEU A 575 -1.68 13.27 -8.37
CA LEU A 575 -1.79 13.94 -9.66
C LEU A 575 -1.90 12.90 -10.78
N SER A 576 -3.00 12.91 -11.52
CA SER A 576 -3.20 12.07 -12.69
C SER A 576 -3.21 12.91 -13.96
N ASP A 577 -2.47 12.49 -14.98
CA ASP A 577 -2.39 13.20 -16.26
C ASP A 577 -3.35 12.64 -17.33
N SER A 578 -3.37 13.27 -18.51
CA SER A 578 -4.25 12.83 -19.61
C SER A 578 -3.88 11.48 -20.23
N HIS A 579 -2.74 10.91 -19.86
CA HIS A 579 -2.27 9.60 -20.31
C HIS A 579 -2.52 8.52 -19.26
N GLY A 580 -3.21 8.84 -18.16
CA GLY A 580 -3.50 7.92 -17.07
C GLY A 580 -2.30 7.68 -16.16
N SER A 581 -1.22 8.45 -16.30
CA SER A 581 -0.08 8.33 -15.38
C SER A 581 -0.39 9.05 -14.08
N GLU A 582 -0.27 8.32 -12.98
CA GLU A 582 -0.44 8.84 -11.62
C GLU A 582 0.92 9.16 -10.97
N LEU A 583 0.98 10.30 -10.28
CA LEU A 583 2.10 10.72 -9.44
C LEU A 583 1.58 11.01 -8.04
N ARG A 584 2.23 10.44 -7.03
CA ARG A 584 1.92 10.67 -5.62
C ARG A 584 3.07 11.44 -4.98
N ILE A 585 2.74 12.56 -4.35
CA ILE A 585 3.70 13.40 -3.61
C ILE A 585 3.24 13.42 -2.14
N PRO A 586 4.06 12.95 -1.19
CA PRO A 586 3.71 12.99 0.22
C PRO A 586 3.40 14.42 0.67
N LEU A 587 2.36 14.57 1.49
CA LEU A 587 1.87 15.86 1.99
C LEU A 587 1.82 15.82 3.53
N LEU A 588 2.51 16.77 4.16
CA LEU A 588 2.47 16.98 5.60
C LEU A 588 1.96 18.38 5.94
N LEU A 589 0.78 18.44 6.55
CA LEU A 589 0.20 19.69 7.05
C LEU A 589 0.34 19.76 8.58
N GLU A 590 1.04 20.77 9.08
CA GLU A 590 1.16 21.03 10.52
C GLU A 590 0.23 22.17 10.94
N ALA A 591 -0.62 21.90 11.92
CA ALA A 591 -1.45 22.91 12.54
C ALA A 591 -0.61 23.93 13.34
N GLU A 592 -0.80 25.22 13.07
CA GLU A 592 -0.11 26.32 13.77
C GLU A 592 -0.09 26.14 15.30
N SER A 593 1.08 26.35 15.91
CA SER A 593 1.27 26.24 17.35
C SER A 593 1.98 27.50 17.91
N PRO A 594 2.08 27.68 19.24
CA PRO A 594 2.89 28.76 19.80
C PRO A 594 4.37 28.72 19.39
N PHE A 595 4.85 27.57 18.90
CA PHE A 595 6.23 27.34 18.49
C PHE A 595 6.39 27.25 16.96
N THR A 596 5.30 27.17 16.18
CA THR A 596 5.30 27.04 14.72
C THR A 596 4.35 28.04 14.06
N GLY A 597 4.79 28.75 13.02
CA GLY A 597 4.04 29.83 12.33
C GLY A 597 4.61 31.26 12.54
N ASP A 598 3.84 32.31 12.19
CA ASP A 598 4.31 33.71 12.11
C ASP A 598 4.41 34.48 13.46
N GLY A 599 4.32 33.76 14.59
CA GLY A 599 4.29 34.36 15.93
C GLY A 599 5.66 34.81 16.45
N LEU A 600 5.69 35.83 17.34
CA LEU A 600 6.93 36.27 18.02
C LEU A 600 7.64 35.15 18.80
N VAL A 601 6.88 34.18 19.32
CA VAL A 601 7.41 33.03 20.07
C VAL A 601 7.98 31.98 19.12
N ALA A 602 7.35 31.71 17.98
CA ALA A 602 7.89 30.87 16.92
C ALA A 602 9.16 31.47 16.31
N TRP A 603 9.16 32.78 16.02
CA TRP A 603 10.36 33.50 15.60
C TRP A 603 11.51 33.42 16.61
N LEU A 604 11.21 33.39 17.92
CA LEU A 604 12.19 33.20 19.00
C LEU A 604 12.63 31.74 19.18
N ALA A 605 11.79 30.78 18.77
CA ALA A 605 12.05 29.35 18.85
C ALA A 605 13.03 28.87 17.77
N GLU A 606 13.11 29.57 16.63
CA GLU A 606 14.19 29.38 15.65
C GLU A 606 15.57 29.56 16.32
N PRO A 607 16.43 28.54 16.32
CA PRO A 607 17.70 28.55 17.05
C PRO A 607 18.60 29.75 16.71
N SER A 608 18.67 30.11 15.43
CA SER A 608 19.44 31.25 14.93
C SER A 608 18.96 32.61 15.51
N ASN A 609 17.65 32.81 15.63
CA ASN A 609 17.03 34.00 16.22
C ASN A 609 17.13 34.02 17.75
N GLY A 610 16.92 32.88 18.41
CA GLY A 610 17.11 32.73 19.85
C GLY A 610 18.53 33.11 20.29
N LEU A 611 19.55 32.63 19.56
CA LEU A 611 20.96 32.98 19.79
C LEU A 611 21.25 34.48 19.60
N LEU A 612 20.60 35.12 18.62
CA LEU A 612 20.73 36.56 18.40
C LEU A 612 20.17 37.34 19.60
N VAL A 613 18.99 36.99 20.08
CA VAL A 613 18.34 37.66 21.21
C VAL A 613 19.16 37.49 22.49
N ILE A 614 19.66 36.28 22.76
CA ILE A 614 20.56 36.01 23.90
C ILE A 614 21.83 36.87 23.80
N SER A 615 22.42 36.99 22.62
CA SER A 615 23.63 37.79 22.39
C SER A 615 23.39 39.29 22.62
N VAL A 616 22.23 39.80 22.19
CA VAL A 616 21.82 41.20 22.42
C VAL A 616 21.56 41.45 23.90
N LEU A 617 20.86 40.54 24.60
CA LEU A 617 20.60 40.64 26.03
C LEU A 617 21.90 40.59 26.85
N LEU A 618 22.86 39.73 26.47
CA LEU A 618 24.20 39.69 27.07
C LEU A 618 24.96 41.00 26.85
N ALA A 619 24.91 41.57 25.64
CA ALA A 619 25.53 42.85 25.34
C ALA A 619 24.90 43.99 26.17
N ILE A 620 23.56 44.02 26.30
CA ILE A 620 22.84 44.99 27.13
C ILE A 620 23.21 44.81 28.62
N SER A 621 23.30 43.58 29.12
CA SER A 621 23.71 43.27 30.50
C SER A 621 25.13 43.78 30.80
N ILE A 622 26.05 43.61 29.86
CA ILE A 622 27.44 44.11 29.97
C ILE A 622 27.48 45.65 29.94
N VAL A 623 26.68 46.29 29.08
CA VAL A 623 26.65 47.75 28.92
C VAL A 623 25.94 48.47 30.08
N THR A 624 24.87 47.87 30.62
CA THR A 624 24.09 48.47 31.73
C THR A 624 24.76 48.31 33.10
N GLY A 625 25.77 47.43 33.20
CA GLY A 625 26.68 47.34 34.33
C GLY A 625 26.02 46.85 35.62
N GLY A 626 26.27 45.59 35.98
CA GLY A 626 25.96 45.06 37.31
C GLY A 626 26.65 45.87 38.42
N ARG A 627 25.99 46.92 38.91
CA ARG A 627 26.36 47.65 40.12
C ARG A 627 25.60 47.05 41.30
N SER A 628 26.22 46.12 41.99
CA SER A 628 26.09 46.01 43.45
C SER A 628 27.49 46.10 44.06
N GLN A 629 27.85 47.30 44.53
CA GLN A 629 28.95 47.44 45.48
C GLN A 629 28.55 46.70 46.75
N LEU A 630 29.21 45.57 47.04
CA LEU A 630 29.18 44.93 48.35
C LEU A 630 29.80 45.89 49.37
N GLN A 631 28.95 46.52 50.18
CA GLN A 631 29.38 47.32 51.32
C GLN A 631 29.70 46.34 52.47
N LEU A 632 30.99 46.15 52.75
CA LEU A 632 31.44 45.35 53.90
C LEU A 632 30.99 46.02 55.21
N PRO A 633 30.50 45.25 56.22
CA PRO A 633 30.14 45.80 57.51
C PRO A 633 31.41 46.19 58.30
N PRO A 634 31.35 47.23 59.15
CA PRO A 634 32.50 47.61 59.97
C PRO A 634 32.74 46.61 61.11
N GLU A 635 34.01 46.37 61.43
CA GLU A 635 34.45 45.57 62.56
C GLU A 635 34.12 46.24 63.92
N SER A 636 33.98 45.35 64.91
CA SER A 636 33.42 45.47 66.26
C SER A 636 33.91 46.59 67.18
N THR A 637 33.05 46.95 68.15
CA THR A 637 33.41 46.92 69.59
C THR A 637 32.29 46.29 70.40
#